data_AF-R7YJF5-F1
#
_entry.id   AF-R7YJF5-F1
#
_cell.length_a   1.000
_cell.length_b   1.000
_cell.length_c   1.000
_cell.angle_alpha   90.00
_cell.angle_beta   90.00
_cell.angle_gamma   90.00
#
_symmetry.space_group_name_H-M   'P 1'
#
loop_
_entity.id
_entity.type
_entity.pdbx_description
1 polymer ?
#
loop_
_entity_poly.entity_id
_entity_poly.type
_entity_poly.pdbx_seq_one_letter_code
_entity_poly.pdbx_strand_id
1 'polypeptide(L)'
;MSVDNGWHERRRKEPAWLSPPRQYQQDQPRRSSRTFTAPIVTRPRLERNSTQEPPTAHRASSILPYCPRRSDSYPTASLKEFRRTRSWPPRGYTADDTLNPRQAEDLICAGASTFKGYSDEVKNARPGHFRFYAVMEAEHCARTDRAPFQDHAFADISFNATASAESAFPWLSLEQPCMAYCFGKRSGTTTLSFKTSKSGILGPLLEYESTAKPRRIKLFTILDRLRHLETGIEEDVRRTPHTDSVIETVNGIQDPAELYRYLYTKLIEDPDADMEPHYGLEQQMTDLIILLTNSDWIDFSQPRNQIVAKYFDSPDETKKQKFFHQLLLSVELYLRVHSLHHEDKPKRRLLSQLPPIVQWDLALAQRWLENMSIQKTSISSKQTSFSFELRSKNRQKDALRTFAVTLKWPNLSEIDAVLQEDDPSEKELEERSADALSWFSAVVLPGTTMPWLLMNTLIDCDSGTGDALRYLTHMHPAAGFQYRANTYWSYKCIVGKVLGAARGVKAIAGWIGPCNYSPDLKRTECAFIRQRAPPEQQLTIDDVSSMGSRTDPLGPRDASYPVDDYELVVPDTDDVTDAIRVQKLEFKPAKNQPNMSRLGEGAPLTFDAAIVFAWRGQSWPMRLRFDVDFVAAYPCHQGPHVLFYDYAYRAVKVDEDLVDIHGWRSHSPTSRSSSRPSSSHQPLPSPSPSLSSALTATSTSGEQDLPANVALEKVLVIEALGVSDNEVFARAWCAHWGHSAVVANVKETCMACAIREAYAACISVVILTEGGRAGEDDGGIGG
;
A
#
# COMPACT_ATOMS: atom_id res chain seq x y z
N MET A 1 -42.03 49.40 26.81
CA MET A 1 -41.14 50.59 26.81
C MET A 1 -39.73 50.02 26.76
N SER A 2 -39.13 49.73 25.61
CA SER A 2 -38.89 50.53 24.38
C SER A 2 -37.69 51.46 24.52
N VAL A 3 -36.90 51.52 23.43
CA VAL A 3 -35.69 52.34 23.19
C VAL A 3 -34.41 51.83 23.89
N ASP A 4 -33.21 51.77 23.31
CA ASP A 4 -32.63 51.54 21.95
C ASP A 4 -31.23 52.19 21.94
N ASN A 5 -30.25 51.56 21.25
CA ASN A 5 -29.10 52.16 20.52
C ASN A 5 -28.13 53.16 21.24
N GLY A 6 -26.84 53.28 20.91
CA GLY A 6 -25.96 52.56 19.97
C GLY A 6 -24.73 53.42 19.56
N TRP A 7 -23.64 52.75 19.14
CA TRP A 7 -22.51 53.23 18.29
C TRP A 7 -21.20 53.89 18.85
N HIS A 8 -20.09 53.24 18.45
CA HIS A 8 -18.75 53.72 18.01
C HIS A 8 -17.64 54.32 18.93
N GLU A 9 -16.60 53.49 19.13
CA GLU A 9 -15.20 53.64 18.62
C GLU A 9 -14.35 54.89 18.99
N ARG A 10 -13.25 54.71 19.78
CA ARG A 10 -11.83 54.82 19.30
C ARG A 10 -10.72 54.75 20.38
N ARG A 11 -9.55 54.33 19.88
CA ARG A 11 -8.21 54.09 20.45
C ARG A 11 -7.56 55.15 21.37
N ARG A 12 -6.50 54.64 22.04
CA ARG A 12 -5.24 55.26 22.55
C ARG A 12 -5.19 55.71 24.02
N LYS A 13 -4.20 55.15 24.72
CA LYS A 13 -3.42 55.81 25.78
C LYS A 13 -1.94 55.76 25.42
N GLU A 14 -1.27 56.89 25.63
CA GLU A 14 0.17 57.11 25.67
C GLU A 14 0.66 57.01 27.14
N PRO A 15 1.86 57.49 27.54
CA PRO A 15 3.22 57.35 27.00
C PRO A 15 4.24 56.88 28.08
N ALA A 16 5.52 56.68 27.72
CA ALA A 16 6.70 57.30 28.38
C ALA A 16 8.02 56.85 27.71
N TRP A 17 9.02 57.75 27.65
CA TRP A 17 10.35 57.53 27.04
C TRP A 17 11.49 57.96 27.98
N LEU A 18 12.72 57.60 27.60
CA LEU A 18 14.06 58.14 27.97
C LEU A 18 14.85 57.35 29.06
N SER A 19 15.83 56.46 28.78
CA SER A 19 17.15 56.60 28.08
C SER A 19 18.26 57.30 28.91
N PRO A 20 19.60 57.13 28.68
CA PRO A 20 20.36 56.09 27.93
C PRO A 20 21.71 55.62 28.64
N PRO A 21 22.96 55.60 28.08
CA PRO A 21 23.77 54.35 27.99
C PRO A 21 25.28 54.45 28.38
N ARG A 22 26.11 53.42 28.10
CA ARG A 22 27.57 53.56 27.83
C ARG A 22 28.20 52.36 27.08
N GLN A 23 29.37 52.59 26.46
CA GLN A 23 30.04 51.75 25.43
C GLN A 23 31.37 51.10 25.90
N TYR A 24 32.06 50.44 24.94
CA TYR A 24 33.51 50.08 24.78
C TYR A 24 33.87 48.59 24.98
N GLN A 25 34.94 48.01 24.40
CA GLN A 25 35.60 48.07 23.06
C GLN A 25 36.61 46.87 22.99
N GLN A 26 37.15 46.57 21.80
CA GLN A 26 38.17 45.56 21.42
C GLN A 26 39.29 45.19 22.44
N ASP A 27 39.78 43.92 22.40
CA ASP A 27 41.19 43.62 22.05
C ASP A 27 41.52 42.11 21.81
N GLN A 28 42.64 41.82 21.13
CA GLN A 28 43.30 40.49 21.01
C GLN A 28 44.63 40.45 21.80
N PRO A 29 45.19 39.25 22.14
CA PRO A 29 46.47 38.90 21.48
C PRO A 29 46.85 37.39 21.31
N ARG A 30 47.45 37.09 20.14
CA ARG A 30 48.70 36.33 19.84
C ARG A 30 49.02 34.90 20.38
N ARG A 31 49.12 33.98 19.40
CA ARG A 31 50.26 33.08 19.02
C ARG A 31 51.20 32.49 20.10
N SER A 32 51.26 31.16 20.13
CA SER A 32 52.50 30.36 20.32
C SER A 32 52.44 29.11 19.42
N SER A 33 53.48 28.25 19.34
CA SER A 33 53.56 27.20 18.28
C SER A 33 54.66 26.13 18.44
N ARG A 34 54.54 25.01 17.69
CA ARG A 34 55.50 23.87 17.51
C ARG A 34 55.47 22.80 18.63
N THR A 35 55.79 21.50 18.42
CA THR A 35 56.43 20.80 17.27
C THR A 35 56.01 19.32 17.14
N PHE A 36 56.32 18.72 15.97
CA PHE A 36 56.32 17.29 15.59
C PHE A 36 56.81 16.27 16.63
N THR A 37 56.30 15.02 16.58
CA THR A 37 57.05 13.83 16.08
C THR A 37 56.15 12.62 15.81
N ALA A 38 56.52 11.81 14.80
CA ALA A 38 56.05 10.45 14.56
C ALA A 38 57.26 9.48 14.58
N PRO A 39 57.07 8.19 14.89
CA PRO A 39 57.31 7.12 13.90
C PRO A 39 56.20 6.03 13.95
N ILE A 40 55.75 5.43 12.84
CA ILE A 40 56.38 4.40 11.98
C ILE A 40 56.57 3.01 12.64
N VAL A 41 55.60 2.13 12.33
CA VAL A 41 55.69 0.70 11.95
C VAL A 41 56.42 -0.31 12.86
N THR A 42 55.69 -1.33 13.32
CA THR A 42 55.96 -2.76 13.02
C THR A 42 54.79 -3.68 13.40
N ARG A 43 54.57 -4.75 12.63
CA ARG A 43 53.78 -5.94 13.04
C ARG A 43 54.74 -6.97 13.65
N PRO A 44 54.23 -7.91 14.48
CA PRO A 44 54.13 -9.29 14.00
C PRO A 44 52.77 -9.97 14.32
N ARG A 45 52.70 -11.29 14.06
CA ARG A 45 51.51 -12.16 14.00
C ARG A 45 51.75 -13.39 14.90
N LEU A 46 50.69 -14.17 15.23
CA LEU A 46 50.67 -15.45 15.98
C LEU A 46 50.70 -15.27 17.53
N GLU A 47 50.05 -16.07 18.39
CA GLU A 47 49.04 -17.14 18.22
C GLU A 47 48.25 -17.43 19.54
N ARG A 48 46.99 -17.90 19.40
CA ARG A 48 46.22 -18.89 20.23
C ARG A 48 45.87 -18.75 21.73
N ASN A 49 44.60 -19.19 21.98
CA ASN A 49 43.97 -19.76 23.21
C ASN A 49 43.64 -18.77 24.36
N SER A 50 42.43 -18.72 24.95
CA SER A 50 41.55 -19.84 25.35
C SER A 50 40.05 -19.48 25.56
N THR A 51 39.17 -20.26 24.92
CA THR A 51 37.89 -20.82 25.45
C THR A 51 36.97 -20.01 26.41
N GLN A 52 35.77 -19.68 25.93
CA GLN A 52 34.50 -19.88 26.65
C GLN A 52 33.33 -19.94 25.63
N GLU A 53 32.54 -21.02 25.64
CA GLU A 53 31.37 -21.21 24.78
C GLU A 53 30.06 -20.84 25.51
N PRO A 54 29.12 -20.17 24.85
CA PRO A 54 27.68 -20.22 25.14
C PRO A 54 26.95 -21.17 24.15
N PRO A 55 25.71 -21.62 24.47
CA PRO A 55 25.20 -22.90 23.98
C PRO A 55 24.70 -22.90 22.52
N THR A 56 24.75 -24.10 21.93
CA THR A 56 24.28 -24.41 20.58
C THR A 56 22.76 -24.24 20.40
N ALA A 57 22.36 -23.19 19.68
CA ALA A 57 21.03 -23.13 19.08
C ALA A 57 20.93 -24.11 17.89
N HIS A 58 19.87 -24.92 17.86
CA HIS A 58 19.64 -25.84 16.74
C HIS A 58 19.39 -25.09 15.44
N ARG A 59 20.09 -25.53 14.39
CA ARG A 59 20.14 -24.88 13.08
C ARG A 59 18.84 -25.14 12.31
N ALA A 60 17.87 -24.24 12.42
CA ALA A 60 16.75 -24.18 11.47
C ALA A 60 17.29 -23.69 10.11
N SER A 61 17.04 -24.45 9.05
CA SER A 61 17.49 -24.13 7.69
C SER A 61 16.62 -23.04 7.07
N SER A 62 16.78 -21.79 7.54
CA SER A 62 16.12 -20.63 6.95
C SER A 62 16.63 -20.39 5.52
N ILE A 63 15.75 -20.60 4.55
CA ILE A 63 15.95 -20.13 3.17
C ILE A 63 15.75 -18.61 3.20
N LEU A 64 16.80 -17.88 3.59
CA LEU A 64 16.92 -16.46 3.31
C LEU A 64 16.73 -16.23 1.81
N PRO A 65 16.15 -15.10 1.37
CA PRO A 65 16.17 -14.73 -0.04
C PRO A 65 17.62 -14.76 -0.51
N TYR A 66 17.86 -15.47 -1.62
CA TYR A 66 19.19 -15.64 -2.19
C TYR A 66 19.70 -14.28 -2.67
N CYS A 67 20.40 -13.55 -1.79
CA CYS A 67 21.26 -12.44 -2.18
C CYS A 67 22.36 -13.02 -3.07
N PRO A 68 22.41 -12.69 -4.37
CA PRO A 68 23.51 -13.11 -5.21
C PRO A 68 24.76 -12.40 -4.70
N ARG A 69 25.69 -13.15 -4.08
CA ARG A 69 27.03 -12.62 -3.80
C ARG A 69 27.74 -12.38 -5.13
N ARG A 70 27.63 -11.18 -5.69
CA ARG A 70 28.58 -10.68 -6.66
C ARG A 70 29.14 -9.31 -6.28
N SER A 71 30.47 -9.32 -6.27
CA SER A 71 31.39 -8.20 -6.11
C SER A 71 31.14 -7.25 -4.92
N ASP A 72 31.75 -7.62 -3.78
CA ASP A 72 32.58 -6.68 -3.00
C ASP A 72 33.78 -6.20 -3.87
N SER A 73 33.53 -5.66 -5.06
CA SER A 73 34.53 -4.90 -5.79
C SER A 73 34.71 -3.58 -5.06
N TYR A 74 35.84 -3.43 -4.37
CA TYR A 74 36.22 -2.13 -3.81
C TYR A 74 36.09 -1.09 -4.94
N PRO A 75 35.26 -0.03 -4.77
CA PRO A 75 34.92 0.82 -5.88
C PRO A 75 36.19 1.42 -6.50
N THR A 76 36.26 1.39 -7.83
CA THR A 76 37.47 1.74 -8.59
C THR A 76 37.91 3.17 -8.27
N ALA A 77 39.19 3.49 -8.47
CA ALA A 77 39.68 4.84 -8.21
C ALA A 77 38.87 5.90 -9.00
N SER A 78 38.57 5.61 -10.27
CA SER A 78 37.74 6.42 -11.15
C SER A 78 36.29 6.54 -10.66
N LEU A 79 35.65 5.46 -10.20
CA LEU A 79 34.31 5.50 -9.62
C LEU A 79 34.27 6.35 -8.34
N LYS A 80 35.21 6.14 -7.41
CA LYS A 80 35.33 6.93 -6.17
C LYS A 80 35.56 8.40 -6.46
N GLU A 81 36.38 8.71 -7.45
CA GLU A 81 36.60 10.10 -7.88
C GLU A 81 35.32 10.70 -8.48
N PHE A 82 34.65 10.01 -9.42
CA PHE A 82 33.39 10.44 -10.01
C PHE A 82 32.34 10.78 -8.95
N ARG A 83 32.07 9.87 -7.98
CA ARG A 83 31.07 10.14 -6.93
C ARG A 83 31.47 11.28 -5.99
N ARG A 84 32.77 11.57 -5.85
CA ARG A 84 33.30 12.70 -5.06
C ARG A 84 33.25 14.03 -5.81
N THR A 85 33.56 14.04 -7.11
CA THR A 85 33.62 15.27 -7.92
C THR A 85 32.29 15.64 -8.54
N ARG A 86 31.38 14.67 -8.73
CA ARG A 86 30.09 14.83 -9.44
C ARG A 86 30.29 15.50 -10.81
N SER A 87 31.25 14.98 -11.56
CA SER A 87 31.61 15.47 -12.89
C SER A 87 31.76 14.30 -13.86
N TRP A 88 31.04 14.33 -14.98
CA TRP A 88 31.23 13.40 -16.10
C TRP A 88 31.89 14.14 -17.27
N PRO A 89 32.86 13.55 -17.99
CA PRO A 89 33.50 12.26 -17.73
C PRO A 89 34.30 12.20 -16.41
N PRO A 90 34.58 11.00 -15.86
CA PRO A 90 35.48 10.84 -14.72
C PRO A 90 36.91 11.24 -15.12
N ARG A 91 37.72 11.69 -14.16
CA ARG A 91 39.12 12.04 -14.46
C ARG A 91 39.89 10.85 -15.03
N GLY A 92 40.66 11.11 -16.09
CA GLY A 92 41.34 10.09 -16.88
C GLY A 92 40.55 9.59 -18.09
N TYR A 93 39.32 10.10 -18.28
CA TYR A 93 38.52 9.93 -19.50
C TYR A 93 38.18 11.29 -20.12
N THR A 94 37.93 11.27 -21.42
CA THR A 94 37.49 12.37 -22.28
C THR A 94 36.19 11.96 -22.99
N ALA A 95 35.50 12.89 -23.66
CA ALA A 95 34.27 12.56 -24.38
C ALA A 95 34.51 11.56 -25.53
N ASP A 96 35.66 11.69 -26.21
CA ASP A 96 36.09 10.82 -27.32
C ASP A 96 36.49 9.39 -26.88
N ASP A 97 36.61 9.13 -25.58
CA ASP A 97 36.98 7.80 -25.07
C ASP A 97 35.82 6.80 -25.16
N THR A 98 36.17 5.51 -25.21
CA THR A 98 35.20 4.41 -25.26
C THR A 98 35.48 3.40 -24.15
N LEU A 99 34.46 3.09 -23.35
CA LEU A 99 34.54 2.12 -22.27
C LEU A 99 34.30 0.70 -22.80
N ASN A 100 35.11 -0.27 -22.37
CA ASN A 100 34.74 -1.68 -22.55
C ASN A 100 33.62 -2.08 -21.58
N PRO A 101 32.89 -3.20 -21.81
CA PRO A 101 31.69 -3.53 -21.04
C PRO A 101 31.93 -3.67 -19.53
N ARG A 102 33.14 -4.09 -19.12
CA ARG A 102 33.50 -4.17 -17.70
C ARG A 102 33.75 -2.79 -17.08
N GLN A 103 34.39 -1.89 -17.81
CA GLN A 103 34.57 -0.49 -17.35
C GLN A 103 33.22 0.23 -17.28
N ALA A 104 32.34 0.01 -18.25
CA ALA A 104 30.99 0.57 -18.28
C ALA A 104 30.17 0.08 -17.07
N GLU A 105 30.14 -1.23 -16.80
CA GLU A 105 29.49 -1.81 -15.62
C GLU A 105 30.04 -1.22 -14.29
N ASP A 106 31.36 -1.17 -14.15
CA ASP A 106 32.03 -0.65 -12.95
C ASP A 106 31.83 0.87 -12.73
N LEU A 107 31.58 1.67 -13.78
CA LEU A 107 31.44 3.13 -13.70
C LEU A 107 29.97 3.61 -13.68
N ILE A 108 29.14 3.03 -14.55
CA ILE A 108 27.78 3.50 -14.87
C ILE A 108 26.75 2.72 -14.04
N CYS A 109 26.78 1.38 -14.08
CA CYS A 109 25.80 0.52 -13.42
C CYS A 109 25.93 0.50 -11.89
N ALA A 110 27.15 0.68 -11.36
CA ALA A 110 27.43 0.57 -9.93
C ALA A 110 26.46 1.37 -9.04
N GLY A 111 25.59 0.65 -8.32
CA GLY A 111 24.59 1.21 -7.40
C GLY A 111 23.32 1.79 -8.04
N ALA A 112 23.18 1.74 -9.36
CA ALA A 112 21.94 2.14 -10.04
C ALA A 112 20.76 1.22 -9.64
N SER A 113 19.54 1.69 -9.84
CA SER A 113 18.33 0.88 -9.69
C SER A 113 17.97 0.25 -11.05
N THR A 114 17.78 -1.07 -11.09
CA THR A 114 17.29 -1.81 -12.27
C THR A 114 16.16 -2.75 -11.87
N PHE A 115 15.15 -2.84 -12.71
CA PHE A 115 13.91 -3.56 -12.45
C PHE A 115 13.64 -4.63 -13.50
N LYS A 116 13.09 -5.75 -13.05
CA LYS A 116 12.65 -6.84 -13.89
C LYS A 116 11.17 -7.09 -13.70
N GLY A 117 10.45 -7.09 -14.81
CA GLY A 117 9.04 -7.46 -14.84
C GLY A 117 8.85 -8.97 -14.95
N TYR A 118 7.78 -9.45 -14.35
CA TYR A 118 7.33 -10.84 -14.39
C TYR A 118 5.86 -10.89 -14.79
N SER A 119 5.50 -11.87 -15.62
CA SER A 119 4.13 -12.11 -16.09
C SER A 119 3.77 -13.57 -15.86
N ASP A 120 2.89 -13.81 -14.89
CA ASP A 120 2.38 -15.15 -14.57
C ASP A 120 0.96 -15.31 -15.09
N GLU A 121 0.67 -16.39 -15.83
CA GLU A 121 -0.70 -16.70 -16.22
C GLU A 121 -1.56 -17.06 -14.99
N VAL A 122 -2.77 -16.52 -14.93
CA VAL A 122 -3.72 -16.77 -13.84
C VAL A 122 -4.24 -18.20 -13.96
N LYS A 123 -3.75 -19.08 -13.07
CA LYS A 123 -4.26 -20.46 -12.92
C LYS A 123 -5.77 -20.46 -12.76
N ASN A 124 -6.44 -21.36 -13.46
CA ASN A 124 -7.90 -21.53 -13.48
C ASN A 124 -8.70 -20.34 -14.04
N ALA A 125 -8.07 -19.40 -14.76
CA ALA A 125 -8.75 -18.42 -15.59
C ALA A 125 -8.79 -18.89 -17.06
N ARG A 126 -9.51 -18.15 -17.91
CA ARG A 126 -9.41 -18.34 -19.37
C ARG A 126 -8.01 -17.88 -19.85
N PRO A 127 -7.44 -18.47 -20.92
CA PRO A 127 -6.19 -17.99 -21.49
C PRO A 127 -6.23 -16.47 -21.79
N GLY A 128 -5.11 -15.78 -21.59
CA GLY A 128 -5.02 -14.32 -21.73
C GLY A 128 -5.15 -13.52 -20.43
N HIS A 129 -5.30 -14.18 -19.28
CA HIS A 129 -5.34 -13.55 -17.96
C HIS A 129 -3.99 -13.66 -17.27
N PHE A 130 -3.41 -12.52 -16.87
CA PHE A 130 -2.04 -12.45 -16.35
C PHE A 130 -1.94 -11.60 -15.09
N ARG A 131 -1.08 -12.02 -14.16
CA ARG A 131 -0.60 -11.23 -13.04
C ARG A 131 0.75 -10.64 -13.42
N PHE A 132 0.92 -9.34 -13.24
CA PHE A 132 2.18 -8.66 -13.48
C PHE A 132 2.84 -8.26 -12.17
N TYR A 133 4.18 -8.31 -12.13
CA TYR A 133 4.97 -7.88 -10.98
C TYR A 133 6.23 -7.15 -11.47
N ALA A 134 6.79 -6.28 -10.63
CA ALA A 134 8.10 -5.69 -10.83
C ALA A 134 8.98 -5.99 -9.61
N VAL A 135 10.22 -6.39 -9.83
CA VAL A 135 11.21 -6.72 -8.79
C VAL A 135 12.51 -5.99 -9.11
N MET A 136 13.22 -5.50 -8.10
CA MET A 136 14.53 -4.86 -8.30
C MET A 136 15.63 -5.93 -8.31
N GLU A 137 16.46 -5.99 -9.35
CA GLU A 137 17.35 -7.15 -9.60
C GLU A 137 18.48 -7.31 -8.56
N ALA A 138 18.90 -6.21 -7.93
CA ALA A 138 19.97 -6.17 -6.94
C ALA A 138 19.45 -5.73 -5.55
N GLU A 139 18.30 -6.28 -5.15
CA GLU A 139 17.62 -5.92 -3.89
C GLU A 139 18.54 -6.05 -2.68
N HIS A 140 18.62 -4.96 -1.91
CA HIS A 140 19.41 -4.86 -0.69
C HIS A 140 18.48 -4.35 0.39
N CYS A 141 18.37 -5.06 1.51
CA CYS A 141 17.34 -4.84 2.55
C CYS A 141 17.25 -3.39 3.07
N ALA A 142 18.34 -2.61 3.03
CA ALA A 142 18.35 -1.19 3.40
C ALA A 142 17.81 -0.21 2.33
N ARG A 143 17.39 -0.71 1.15
CA ARG A 143 16.80 0.09 0.06
C ARG A 143 15.43 -0.49 -0.27
N THR A 144 14.39 0.34 -0.21
CA THR A 144 13.04 -0.05 -0.57
C THR A 144 12.21 1.19 -0.92
N ASP A 145 11.30 1.04 -1.89
CA ASP A 145 10.27 2.00 -2.25
C ASP A 145 9.01 1.87 -1.37
N ARG A 146 8.91 0.82 -0.55
CA ARG A 146 7.74 0.51 0.28
C ARG A 146 7.73 1.29 1.60
N ALA A 147 6.54 1.61 2.10
CA ALA A 147 6.37 2.01 3.49
C ALA A 147 6.54 0.79 4.42
N PRO A 148 7.21 0.92 5.59
CA PRO A 148 7.19 -0.12 6.61
C PRO A 148 5.81 -0.18 7.27
N PHE A 149 5.42 -1.37 7.75
CA PHE A 149 4.30 -1.48 8.70
C PHE A 149 4.74 -0.93 10.06
N GLN A 150 3.99 0.02 10.60
CA GLN A 150 4.26 0.65 11.90
C GLN A 150 3.87 -0.26 13.07
N ASP A 151 2.92 -1.17 12.85
CA ASP A 151 2.46 -2.20 13.78
C ASP A 151 2.29 -3.53 13.03
N HIS A 152 2.52 -4.66 13.71
CA HIS A 152 2.33 -6.00 13.14
C HIS A 152 0.88 -6.24 12.71
N ALA A 153 -0.12 -5.69 13.40
CA ALA A 153 -1.53 -5.82 13.03
C ALA A 153 -1.83 -5.27 11.62
N PHE A 154 -1.08 -4.26 11.15
CA PHE A 154 -1.28 -3.71 9.81
C PHE A 154 -0.76 -4.65 8.70
N ALA A 155 0.12 -5.60 9.02
CA ALA A 155 0.57 -6.62 8.08
C ALA A 155 -0.57 -7.58 7.69
N ASP A 156 -1.63 -7.70 8.51
CA ASP A 156 -2.78 -8.56 8.24
C ASP A 156 -3.61 -8.11 7.00
N ILE A 157 -3.27 -6.95 6.40
CA ILE A 157 -3.77 -6.50 5.09
C ILE A 157 -3.40 -7.43 3.92
N SER A 158 -2.41 -8.31 4.08
CA SER A 158 -1.93 -9.22 3.04
C SER A 158 -1.77 -10.62 3.62
N PHE A 159 -1.96 -11.66 2.79
CA PHE A 159 -1.94 -13.03 3.26
C PHE A 159 -1.20 -13.98 2.31
N ASN A 160 -0.15 -14.61 2.83
CA ASN A 160 0.69 -15.56 2.09
C ASN A 160 0.35 -17.00 2.51
N ALA A 161 -0.58 -17.65 1.81
CA ALA A 161 -1.05 -19.00 2.14
C ALA A 161 0.03 -20.10 2.10
N THR A 162 1.22 -19.81 1.55
CA THR A 162 2.18 -20.81 1.07
C THR A 162 3.58 -20.71 1.68
N ALA A 163 3.90 -19.66 2.43
CA ALA A 163 5.26 -19.41 2.92
C ALA A 163 5.24 -18.82 4.34
N SER A 164 6.42 -18.69 4.98
CA SER A 164 6.55 -17.95 6.24
C SER A 164 5.94 -16.54 6.11
N ALA A 165 5.39 -16.00 7.19
CA ALA A 165 4.89 -14.63 7.25
C ALA A 165 5.94 -13.58 6.81
N GLU A 166 7.24 -13.90 6.96
CA GLU A 166 8.37 -13.07 6.53
C GLU A 166 8.65 -13.11 5.01
N SER A 167 8.04 -14.05 4.28
CA SER A 167 8.29 -14.27 2.84
C SER A 167 7.61 -13.19 1.99
N ALA A 168 8.30 -12.06 1.83
CA ALA A 168 7.74 -10.83 1.26
C ALA A 168 7.39 -10.84 -0.25
N PHE A 169 7.39 -11.97 -0.97
CA PHE A 169 7.21 -11.98 -2.43
C PHE A 169 5.77 -11.68 -2.88
N PRO A 170 5.55 -10.77 -3.85
CA PRO A 170 4.20 -10.29 -4.20
C PRO A 170 3.31 -11.34 -4.87
N TRP A 171 3.88 -12.31 -5.59
CA TRP A 171 3.13 -13.39 -6.26
C TRP A 171 2.58 -14.47 -5.32
N LEU A 172 3.00 -14.48 -4.05
CA LEU A 172 2.54 -15.45 -3.05
C LEU A 172 1.27 -15.01 -2.32
N SER A 173 0.87 -13.74 -2.44
CA SER A 173 -0.29 -13.23 -1.72
C SER A 173 -1.62 -13.59 -2.38
N LEU A 174 -2.66 -13.73 -1.57
CA LEU A 174 -4.00 -14.10 -2.00
C LEU A 174 -4.75 -12.95 -2.68
N GLU A 175 -4.68 -11.76 -2.10
CA GLU A 175 -5.55 -10.61 -2.36
C GLU A 175 -5.23 -9.77 -3.61
N GLN A 176 -4.56 -10.37 -4.60
CA GLN A 176 -3.93 -9.72 -5.75
C GLN A 176 -4.70 -8.52 -6.33
N PRO A 177 -4.08 -7.34 -6.54
CA PRO A 177 -2.66 -7.02 -6.31
C PRO A 177 -2.22 -7.05 -4.83
N CYS A 178 -1.00 -7.52 -4.57
CA CYS A 178 -0.48 -7.69 -3.21
C CYS A 178 -0.50 -6.40 -2.37
N MET A 179 -1.28 -6.38 -1.28
CA MET A 179 -1.45 -5.19 -0.47
C MET A 179 -0.23 -4.84 0.38
N ALA A 180 0.68 -5.78 0.65
CA ALA A 180 1.98 -5.49 1.27
C ALA A 180 2.92 -4.65 0.37
N TYR A 181 2.59 -4.48 -0.91
CA TYR A 181 3.25 -3.56 -1.82
C TYR A 181 2.40 -2.31 -2.11
N CYS A 182 1.21 -2.16 -1.52
CA CYS A 182 0.30 -1.06 -1.89
C CYS A 182 0.85 0.33 -1.56
N PHE A 183 1.52 0.48 -0.42
CA PHE A 183 1.92 1.78 0.12
C PHE A 183 3.40 2.07 -0.17
N GLY A 184 3.65 3.13 -0.92
CA GLY A 184 5.00 3.65 -1.14
C GLY A 184 5.51 4.41 0.08
N LYS A 185 6.84 4.54 0.20
CA LYS A 185 7.56 5.13 1.34
C LYS A 185 7.15 6.58 1.64
N ARG A 186 6.59 7.30 0.66
CA ARG A 186 6.05 8.67 0.82
C ARG A 186 4.53 8.64 0.98
N SER A 187 3.99 9.48 1.85
CA SER A 187 2.54 9.67 2.00
C SER A 187 1.84 9.92 0.65
N GLY A 188 0.74 9.22 0.40
CA GLY A 188 -0.03 9.30 -0.86
C GLY A 188 0.62 8.65 -2.09
N THR A 189 1.68 7.86 -1.92
CA THR A 189 2.34 7.11 -3.02
C THR A 189 2.11 5.60 -2.94
N THR A 190 2.38 4.91 -4.05
CA THR A 190 2.37 3.45 -4.19
C THR A 190 3.76 2.95 -4.64
N THR A 191 3.97 1.64 -4.67
CA THR A 191 5.24 1.03 -5.14
C THR A 191 5.22 0.79 -6.64
N LEU A 192 6.39 0.59 -7.25
CA LEU A 192 6.46 0.19 -8.65
C LEU A 192 5.76 -1.16 -8.86
N SER A 193 6.02 -2.14 -7.98
CA SER A 193 5.40 -3.46 -8.07
C SER A 193 3.88 -3.39 -8.06
N PHE A 194 3.27 -2.61 -7.16
CA PHE A 194 1.81 -2.51 -7.09
C PHE A 194 1.23 -1.77 -8.29
N LYS A 195 1.90 -0.72 -8.80
CA LYS A 195 1.51 -0.05 -10.06
C LYS A 195 1.53 -1.04 -11.22
N THR A 196 2.56 -1.85 -11.36
CA THR A 196 2.66 -2.90 -12.38
C THR A 196 1.55 -3.95 -12.21
N SER A 197 1.31 -4.44 -10.99
CA SER A 197 0.26 -5.43 -10.72
C SER A 197 -1.16 -4.92 -11.00
N LYS A 198 -1.43 -3.60 -10.88
CA LYS A 198 -2.73 -3.00 -11.26
C LYS A 198 -3.04 -3.12 -12.76
N SER A 199 -2.04 -3.30 -13.62
CA SER A 199 -2.25 -3.54 -15.06
C SER A 199 -2.53 -5.00 -15.41
N GLY A 200 -2.39 -5.92 -14.45
CA GLY A 200 -2.69 -7.34 -14.65
C GLY A 200 -4.19 -7.60 -14.89
N ILE A 201 -4.49 -8.51 -15.82
CA ILE A 201 -5.86 -8.93 -16.13
C ILE A 201 -6.19 -10.14 -15.26
N LEU A 202 -6.72 -9.89 -14.06
CA LEU A 202 -6.91 -10.95 -13.04
C LEU A 202 -8.07 -11.92 -13.35
N GLY A 203 -9.11 -11.44 -14.04
CA GLY A 203 -10.20 -12.26 -14.59
C GLY A 203 -11.21 -12.83 -13.60
N PRO A 204 -12.45 -13.14 -14.05
CA PRO A 204 -13.27 -14.11 -13.36
C PRO A 204 -12.63 -15.49 -13.56
N LEU A 205 -12.24 -16.10 -12.44
CA LEU A 205 -11.80 -17.50 -12.41
C LEU A 205 -12.99 -18.40 -12.77
N LEU A 206 -12.71 -19.59 -13.31
CA LEU A 206 -13.74 -20.51 -13.81
C LEU A 206 -14.84 -20.73 -12.74
N GLU A 207 -16.10 -20.68 -13.16
CA GLU A 207 -17.22 -21.03 -12.29
C GLU A 207 -17.19 -22.55 -12.05
N TYR A 208 -16.81 -22.92 -10.84
CA TYR A 208 -16.87 -24.30 -10.38
C TYR A 208 -18.26 -24.56 -9.80
N GLU A 209 -19.19 -25.04 -10.64
CA GLU A 209 -20.52 -25.42 -10.14
C GLU A 209 -20.47 -26.81 -9.50
N SER A 210 -20.49 -26.85 -8.17
CA SER A 210 -20.69 -28.08 -7.39
C SER A 210 -22.13 -28.18 -6.90
N THR A 211 -22.78 -29.32 -7.17
CA THR A 211 -24.13 -29.63 -6.68
C THR A 211 -24.12 -30.36 -5.32
N ALA A 212 -22.94 -30.63 -4.75
CA ALA A 212 -22.79 -31.31 -3.47
C ALA A 212 -23.41 -30.47 -2.33
N LYS A 213 -24.21 -31.11 -1.47
CA LYS A 213 -24.91 -30.45 -0.36
C LYS A 213 -24.38 -30.92 0.98
N PRO A 214 -24.16 -30.02 1.95
CA PRO A 214 -23.66 -30.40 3.26
C PRO A 214 -24.79 -31.02 4.09
N ARG A 215 -24.45 -31.89 5.06
CA ARG A 215 -25.46 -32.44 5.99
C ARG A 215 -26.05 -31.33 6.86
N ARG A 216 -27.30 -31.49 7.34
CA ARG A 216 -27.92 -30.50 8.24
C ARG A 216 -27.43 -30.69 9.67
N ILE A 217 -26.58 -29.78 10.15
CA ILE A 217 -25.99 -29.80 11.50
C ILE A 217 -26.51 -28.63 12.33
N LYS A 218 -26.81 -28.86 13.63
CA LYS A 218 -27.21 -27.79 14.57
C LYS A 218 -25.99 -26.94 14.98
N LEU A 219 -26.19 -25.63 15.14
CA LEU A 219 -25.13 -24.68 15.55
C LEU A 219 -24.36 -25.14 16.81
N PHE A 220 -25.05 -25.69 17.81
CA PHE A 220 -24.40 -26.24 19.01
C PHE A 220 -23.34 -27.31 18.69
N THR A 221 -23.65 -28.24 17.79
CA THR A 221 -22.73 -29.32 17.37
C THR A 221 -21.57 -28.78 16.53
N ILE A 222 -21.82 -27.74 15.74
CA ILE A 222 -20.79 -27.05 14.94
C ILE A 222 -19.78 -26.35 15.86
N LEU A 223 -20.26 -25.52 16.81
CA LEU A 223 -19.41 -24.80 17.76
C LEU A 223 -18.65 -25.76 18.69
N ASP A 224 -19.29 -26.84 19.15
CA ASP A 224 -18.60 -27.84 19.96
C ASP A 224 -17.47 -28.52 19.17
N ARG A 225 -17.66 -28.84 17.88
CA ARG A 225 -16.60 -29.40 17.04
C ARG A 225 -15.48 -28.40 16.74
N LEU A 226 -15.81 -27.17 16.37
CA LEU A 226 -14.81 -26.11 16.15
C LEU A 226 -13.88 -25.96 17.36
N ARG A 227 -14.46 -25.95 18.58
CA ARG A 227 -13.71 -25.93 19.84
C ARG A 227 -12.75 -27.11 20.01
N HIS A 228 -13.11 -28.32 19.58
CA HIS A 228 -12.20 -29.48 19.61
C HIS A 228 -11.11 -29.40 18.52
N LEU A 229 -11.33 -28.64 17.44
CA LEU A 229 -10.35 -28.44 16.36
C LEU A 229 -9.33 -27.32 16.67
N GLU A 230 -9.56 -26.51 17.71
CA GLU A 230 -8.59 -25.50 18.17
C GLU A 230 -7.25 -26.11 18.64
N THR A 231 -7.24 -27.40 19.00
CA THR A 231 -6.03 -28.17 19.35
C THR A 231 -5.42 -28.94 18.16
N GLY A 232 -5.99 -28.83 16.95
CA GLY A 232 -5.61 -29.61 15.77
C GLY A 232 -6.55 -30.78 15.47
N ILE A 233 -6.27 -31.51 14.37
CA ILE A 233 -7.00 -32.75 14.00
C ILE A 233 -6.39 -33.99 14.67
N GLU A 234 -5.09 -33.95 14.96
CA GLU A 234 -4.26 -35.02 15.51
C GLU A 234 -3.55 -34.49 16.77
N GLU A 235 -3.36 -35.32 17.82
CA GLU A 235 -2.72 -34.90 19.07
C GLU A 235 -1.20 -34.66 18.91
N ASP A 236 -0.79 -33.46 18.51
CA ASP A 236 0.63 -33.08 18.34
C ASP A 236 1.43 -32.94 19.68
N VAL A 237 0.93 -33.54 20.77
CA VAL A 237 1.38 -33.35 22.16
C VAL A 237 2.17 -34.57 22.70
N ARG A 238 2.99 -35.22 21.87
CA ARG A 238 4.06 -36.13 22.36
C ARG A 238 5.45 -35.81 21.80
N ARG A 239 5.85 -34.55 21.98
CA ARG A 239 7.27 -34.15 22.09
C ARG A 239 7.57 -33.42 23.41
N THR A 240 7.31 -34.09 24.54
CA THR A 240 8.10 -33.88 25.76
C THR A 240 9.25 -34.88 25.76
N PRO A 241 10.53 -34.44 25.69
CA PRO A 241 11.63 -35.33 25.99
C PRO A 241 11.64 -35.61 27.50
N HIS A 242 11.73 -36.90 27.84
CA HIS A 242 11.81 -37.46 29.21
C HIS A 242 10.46 -37.60 29.95
N THR A 243 9.88 -38.80 29.88
CA THR A 243 9.72 -39.71 31.03
C THR A 243 9.27 -41.08 30.54
N ASP A 244 10.08 -42.12 30.79
CA ASP A 244 9.65 -43.52 30.64
C ASP A 244 8.71 -43.90 31.80
N SER A 245 7.43 -43.56 31.69
CA SER A 245 6.39 -44.12 32.55
C SER A 245 5.06 -44.26 31.80
N VAL A 246 4.51 -45.46 31.86
CA VAL A 246 3.18 -45.78 31.32
C VAL A 246 2.13 -44.99 32.11
N ILE A 247 1.51 -44.00 31.46
CA ILE A 247 0.30 -43.33 31.92
C ILE A 247 -0.78 -43.55 30.87
N GLU A 248 -1.96 -43.96 31.35
CA GLU A 248 -3.08 -44.47 30.55
C GLU A 248 -3.60 -43.44 29.54
N THR A 249 -3.83 -43.91 28.31
CA THR A 249 -4.44 -43.12 27.23
C THR A 249 -5.93 -42.92 27.49
N VAL A 250 -6.28 -41.97 28.34
CA VAL A 250 -7.67 -41.53 28.53
C VAL A 250 -7.96 -40.36 27.59
N ASN A 251 -8.69 -40.65 26.51
CA ASN A 251 -9.17 -39.73 25.45
C ASN A 251 -8.21 -39.38 24.29
N GLY A 252 -7.21 -40.21 23.99
CA GLY A 252 -6.38 -40.04 22.79
C GLY A 252 -7.06 -40.51 21.50
N ILE A 253 -7.15 -39.65 20.49
CA ILE A 253 -7.65 -39.98 19.14
C ILE A 253 -6.52 -40.62 18.34
N GLN A 254 -6.69 -41.86 17.87
CA GLN A 254 -5.58 -42.64 17.30
C GLN A 254 -5.91 -43.56 16.12
N ASP A 255 -7.04 -43.33 15.43
CA ASP A 255 -7.46 -44.15 14.28
C ASP A 255 -7.90 -43.27 13.09
N PRO A 256 -7.31 -43.40 11.88
CA PRO A 256 -7.81 -42.79 10.65
C PRO A 256 -9.30 -43.08 10.37
N ALA A 257 -9.81 -44.24 10.82
CA ALA A 257 -11.22 -44.56 10.74
C ALA A 257 -12.10 -43.65 11.63
N GLU A 258 -11.58 -43.04 12.70
CA GLU A 258 -12.33 -42.05 13.48
C GLU A 258 -12.41 -40.69 12.78
N LEU A 259 -11.34 -40.26 12.11
CA LEU A 259 -11.34 -39.04 11.29
C LEU A 259 -12.35 -39.17 10.13
N TYR A 260 -12.29 -40.30 9.43
CA TYR A 260 -13.27 -40.70 8.42
C TYR A 260 -14.69 -40.73 9.01
N ARG A 261 -14.90 -41.48 10.10
CA ARG A 261 -16.21 -41.64 10.74
C ARG A 261 -16.81 -40.31 11.15
N TYR A 262 -16.03 -39.39 11.73
CA TYR A 262 -16.55 -38.08 12.10
C TYR A 262 -16.99 -37.29 10.86
N LEU A 263 -16.10 -37.16 9.87
CA LEU A 263 -16.33 -36.39 8.64
C LEU A 263 -17.59 -36.88 7.89
N TYR A 264 -17.66 -38.17 7.55
CA TYR A 264 -18.72 -38.70 6.69
C TYR A 264 -20.01 -39.12 7.44
N THR A 265 -19.95 -39.33 8.77
CA THR A 265 -21.18 -39.56 9.57
C THR A 265 -21.84 -38.24 9.99
N LYS A 266 -21.08 -37.15 10.16
CA LYS A 266 -21.59 -35.89 10.76
C LYS A 266 -21.61 -34.70 9.81
N LEU A 267 -20.61 -34.54 8.94
CA LEU A 267 -20.43 -33.30 8.18
C LEU A 267 -20.87 -33.44 6.72
N ILE A 268 -20.36 -34.46 6.02
CA ILE A 268 -20.51 -34.62 4.57
C ILE A 268 -21.00 -36.04 4.23
N GLU A 269 -21.37 -36.28 2.98
CA GLU A 269 -21.71 -37.60 2.45
C GLU A 269 -20.51 -38.15 1.66
N ASP A 270 -20.19 -39.43 1.84
CA ASP A 270 -19.18 -40.12 1.04
C ASP A 270 -19.89 -40.61 -0.24
N PRO A 271 -19.42 -40.21 -1.44
CA PRO A 271 -20.05 -40.64 -2.70
C PRO A 271 -19.86 -42.13 -2.99
N ASP A 272 -18.80 -42.76 -2.48
CA ASP A 272 -18.34 -44.10 -2.84
C ASP A 272 -18.27 -45.05 -1.63
N ALA A 273 -18.90 -44.70 -0.50
CA ALA A 273 -18.89 -45.44 0.77
C ALA A 273 -19.31 -46.93 0.70
N ASP A 274 -20.09 -47.34 -0.30
CA ASP A 274 -20.48 -48.75 -0.49
C ASP A 274 -19.46 -49.56 -1.31
N MET A 275 -18.49 -48.89 -1.97
CA MET A 275 -17.55 -49.46 -2.92
C MET A 275 -16.09 -49.29 -2.49
N GLU A 276 -15.64 -48.05 -2.28
CA GLU A 276 -14.28 -47.70 -1.87
C GLU A 276 -14.32 -46.48 -0.92
N PRO A 277 -14.57 -46.70 0.39
CA PRO A 277 -14.75 -45.61 1.34
C PRO A 277 -13.51 -44.71 1.45
N HIS A 278 -13.73 -43.39 1.52
CA HIS A 278 -12.68 -42.36 1.44
C HIS A 278 -11.83 -42.19 2.73
N TYR A 279 -11.17 -43.26 3.16
CA TYR A 279 -10.28 -43.24 4.34
C TYR A 279 -9.04 -42.36 4.18
N GLY A 280 -8.55 -42.16 2.96
CA GLY A 280 -7.35 -41.37 2.69
C GLY A 280 -7.58 -39.86 2.81
N LEU A 281 -6.60 -39.14 3.35
CA LEU A 281 -6.66 -37.68 3.52
C LEU A 281 -6.84 -36.94 2.20
N GLU A 282 -6.25 -37.43 1.09
CA GLU A 282 -6.36 -36.80 -0.23
C GLU A 282 -7.79 -36.86 -0.78
N GLN A 283 -8.51 -37.98 -0.59
CA GLN A 283 -9.93 -38.10 -0.92
C GLN A 283 -10.77 -37.15 -0.04
N GLN A 284 -10.56 -37.17 1.29
CA GLN A 284 -11.27 -36.27 2.23
C GLN A 284 -11.09 -34.79 1.89
N MET A 285 -9.87 -34.39 1.52
CA MET A 285 -9.58 -33.04 1.07
C MET A 285 -10.29 -32.71 -0.24
N THR A 286 -10.35 -33.66 -1.18
CA THR A 286 -11.05 -33.50 -2.46
C THR A 286 -12.55 -33.29 -2.26
N ASP A 287 -13.20 -34.10 -1.42
CA ASP A 287 -14.64 -33.97 -1.11
C ASP A 287 -14.96 -32.64 -0.41
N LEU A 288 -14.12 -32.22 0.54
CA LEU A 288 -14.25 -30.93 1.22
C LEU A 288 -14.08 -29.75 0.26
N ILE A 289 -13.12 -29.83 -0.68
CA ILE A 289 -12.95 -28.81 -1.74
C ILE A 289 -14.20 -28.77 -2.62
N ILE A 290 -14.69 -29.90 -3.11
CA ILE A 290 -15.91 -29.98 -3.93
C ILE A 290 -17.11 -29.39 -3.18
N LEU A 291 -17.25 -29.63 -1.88
CA LEU A 291 -18.35 -29.12 -1.08
C LEU A 291 -18.26 -27.61 -0.79
N LEU A 292 -17.09 -27.09 -0.40
CA LEU A 292 -16.86 -25.65 -0.16
C LEU A 292 -16.97 -24.82 -1.44
N THR A 293 -16.86 -25.46 -2.60
CA THR A 293 -16.99 -24.82 -3.90
C THR A 293 -18.46 -24.57 -4.33
N ASN A 294 -19.44 -25.08 -3.58
CA ASN A 294 -20.87 -24.82 -3.86
C ASN A 294 -21.22 -23.32 -3.72
N SER A 295 -21.90 -22.76 -4.74
CA SER A 295 -22.34 -21.35 -4.80
C SER A 295 -23.37 -20.96 -3.75
N ASP A 296 -23.98 -21.92 -3.06
CA ASP A 296 -24.80 -21.69 -1.87
C ASP A 296 -24.00 -21.07 -0.71
N TRP A 297 -22.67 -21.16 -0.67
CA TRP A 297 -21.84 -20.61 0.43
C TRP A 297 -21.65 -19.09 0.39
N ILE A 298 -21.04 -18.52 1.43
CA ILE A 298 -20.68 -17.10 1.48
C ILE A 298 -19.35 -16.92 0.74
N ASP A 299 -19.38 -16.34 -0.45
CA ASP A 299 -18.15 -16.08 -1.22
C ASP A 299 -17.34 -14.91 -0.61
N PHE A 300 -16.37 -15.22 0.25
CA PHE A 300 -15.48 -14.24 0.88
C PHE A 300 -14.44 -13.62 -0.07
N SER A 301 -14.30 -14.13 -1.31
CA SER A 301 -13.49 -13.46 -2.33
C SER A 301 -14.11 -12.13 -2.79
N GLN A 302 -15.43 -11.95 -2.58
CA GLN A 302 -16.13 -10.71 -2.89
C GLN A 302 -15.96 -9.67 -1.76
N PRO A 303 -15.45 -8.45 -2.04
CA PRO A 303 -15.26 -7.42 -1.01
C PRO A 303 -16.50 -7.12 -0.15
N ARG A 304 -17.71 -7.18 -0.74
CA ARG A 304 -18.98 -6.98 -0.01
C ARG A 304 -19.20 -7.93 1.18
N ASN A 305 -18.56 -9.11 1.16
CA ASN A 305 -18.71 -10.15 2.16
C ASN A 305 -17.56 -10.15 3.19
N GLN A 306 -16.52 -9.33 3.01
CA GLN A 306 -15.27 -9.40 3.79
C GLN A 306 -15.33 -8.82 5.21
N ILE A 307 -16.46 -8.22 5.62
CA ILE A 307 -16.70 -7.81 7.00
C ILE A 307 -17.32 -9.00 7.73
N VAL A 308 -16.45 -9.91 8.18
CA VAL A 308 -16.80 -11.26 8.67
C VAL A 308 -17.76 -11.23 9.87
N ALA A 309 -17.62 -10.23 10.75
CA ALA A 309 -18.51 -9.99 11.89
C ALA A 309 -20.01 -9.93 11.52
N LYS A 310 -20.35 -9.42 10.32
CA LYS A 310 -21.74 -9.35 9.82
C LYS A 310 -22.39 -10.73 9.62
N TYR A 311 -21.66 -11.81 9.78
CA TYR A 311 -22.12 -13.19 9.64
C TYR A 311 -22.10 -13.95 10.96
N PHE A 312 -21.00 -13.91 11.72
CA PHE A 312 -20.91 -14.67 12.98
C PHE A 312 -21.66 -14.02 14.15
N ASP A 313 -21.80 -12.69 14.14
CA ASP A 313 -22.67 -11.94 15.06
C ASP A 313 -23.97 -11.49 14.40
N SER A 314 -24.41 -12.22 13.37
CA SER A 314 -25.69 -11.96 12.72
C SER A 314 -26.87 -12.24 13.68
N PRO A 315 -27.84 -11.31 13.82
CA PRO A 315 -29.10 -11.59 14.52
C PRO A 315 -30.02 -12.56 13.75
N ASP A 316 -29.77 -12.75 12.45
CA ASP A 316 -30.34 -13.86 11.68
C ASP A 316 -29.55 -15.14 11.98
N GLU A 317 -30.15 -16.01 12.79
CA GLU A 317 -29.63 -17.33 13.18
C GLU A 317 -29.36 -18.25 11.98
N THR A 318 -30.10 -18.12 10.87
CA THR A 318 -29.86 -18.96 9.69
C THR A 318 -28.57 -18.56 8.99
N LYS A 319 -28.30 -17.25 8.89
CA LYS A 319 -27.06 -16.69 8.37
C LYS A 319 -25.87 -17.01 9.29
N LYS A 320 -26.07 -16.92 10.62
CA LYS A 320 -25.08 -17.28 11.64
C LYS A 320 -24.73 -18.77 11.60
N GLN A 321 -25.72 -19.66 11.59
CA GLN A 321 -25.51 -21.10 11.47
C GLN A 321 -24.82 -21.48 10.16
N LYS A 322 -25.19 -20.85 9.04
CA LYS A 322 -24.56 -21.03 7.73
C LYS A 322 -23.08 -20.65 7.76
N PHE A 323 -22.74 -19.51 8.35
CA PHE A 323 -21.35 -19.07 8.54
C PHE A 323 -20.53 -20.09 9.33
N PHE A 324 -20.98 -20.47 10.52
CA PHE A 324 -20.22 -21.41 11.36
C PHE A 324 -20.08 -22.79 10.71
N HIS A 325 -21.06 -23.21 9.90
CA HIS A 325 -20.98 -24.45 9.14
C HIS A 325 -19.92 -24.40 8.05
N GLN A 326 -19.88 -23.31 7.26
CA GLN A 326 -18.84 -23.07 6.27
C GLN A 326 -17.46 -23.05 6.95
N LEU A 327 -17.31 -22.25 8.02
CA LEU A 327 -16.08 -22.16 8.81
C LEU A 327 -15.61 -23.53 9.34
N LEU A 328 -16.52 -24.38 9.83
CA LEU A 328 -16.15 -25.74 10.28
C LEU A 328 -15.58 -26.59 9.15
N LEU A 329 -16.23 -26.59 7.98
CA LEU A 329 -15.72 -27.32 6.81
C LEU A 329 -14.36 -26.75 6.34
N SER A 330 -14.19 -25.42 6.39
CA SER A 330 -12.94 -24.73 6.07
C SER A 330 -11.82 -25.04 7.05
N VAL A 331 -12.10 -25.15 8.35
CA VAL A 331 -11.14 -25.56 9.39
C VAL A 331 -10.75 -27.04 9.25
N GLU A 332 -11.71 -27.93 8.99
CA GLU A 332 -11.46 -29.35 8.72
C GLU A 332 -10.60 -29.55 7.46
N LEU A 333 -10.78 -28.71 6.42
CA LEU A 333 -9.92 -28.71 5.22
C LEU A 333 -8.54 -28.08 5.51
N TYR A 334 -8.50 -26.93 6.17
CA TYR A 334 -7.26 -26.21 6.49
C TYR A 334 -6.28 -27.08 7.26
N LEU A 335 -6.76 -27.71 8.34
CA LEU A 335 -5.94 -28.57 9.18
C LEU A 335 -5.49 -29.85 8.46
N ARG A 336 -6.29 -30.42 7.54
CA ARG A 336 -5.85 -31.53 6.67
C ARG A 336 -4.74 -31.10 5.71
N VAL A 337 -4.93 -29.99 4.99
CA VAL A 337 -3.91 -29.37 4.09
C VAL A 337 -2.62 -29.03 4.86
N HIS A 338 -2.71 -28.81 6.17
CA HIS A 338 -1.60 -28.46 7.06
C HIS A 338 -1.08 -29.64 7.91
N SER A 339 -1.55 -30.87 7.70
CA SER A 339 -1.03 -32.05 8.40
C SER A 339 0.48 -32.22 8.17
N LEU A 340 1.19 -32.62 9.22
CA LEU A 340 2.65 -32.83 9.21
C LEU A 340 3.10 -33.92 8.22
N HIS A 341 2.17 -34.73 7.73
CA HIS A 341 2.42 -35.76 6.72
C HIS A 341 2.62 -35.19 5.29
N HIS A 342 2.27 -33.93 5.04
CA HIS A 342 2.40 -33.32 3.72
C HIS A 342 3.68 -32.49 3.56
N GLU A 343 4.44 -32.76 2.49
CA GLU A 343 5.54 -31.90 2.09
C GLU A 343 5.07 -30.51 1.64
N ASP A 344 5.89 -29.48 1.94
CA ASP A 344 5.69 -28.10 1.53
C ASP A 344 5.37 -27.95 0.03
N LYS A 345 6.10 -28.63 -0.85
CA LYS A 345 6.02 -28.42 -2.31
C LYS A 345 4.67 -28.88 -2.89
N PRO A 346 4.17 -30.10 -2.62
CA PRO A 346 2.78 -30.50 -2.91
C PRO A 346 1.75 -29.53 -2.34
N LYS A 347 1.87 -29.15 -1.05
CA LYS A 347 0.95 -28.23 -0.37
C LYS A 347 0.85 -26.87 -1.08
N ARG A 348 1.99 -26.26 -1.44
CA ARG A 348 2.04 -25.01 -2.22
C ARG A 348 1.38 -25.16 -3.60
N ARG A 349 1.57 -26.32 -4.26
CA ARG A 349 0.95 -26.62 -5.55
C ARG A 349 -0.57 -26.67 -5.42
N LEU A 350 -1.10 -27.44 -4.47
CA LEU A 350 -2.53 -27.56 -4.19
C LEU A 350 -3.17 -26.19 -3.92
N LEU A 351 -2.65 -25.44 -2.94
CA LEU A 351 -3.18 -24.13 -2.57
C LEU A 351 -3.23 -23.17 -3.77
N SER A 352 -2.22 -23.20 -4.65
CA SER A 352 -2.18 -22.39 -5.87
C SER A 352 -3.16 -22.80 -6.97
N GLN A 353 -3.82 -23.94 -6.83
CA GLN A 353 -4.78 -24.52 -7.78
C GLN A 353 -6.24 -24.51 -7.26
N LEU A 354 -6.47 -24.13 -6.00
CA LEU A 354 -7.81 -24.06 -5.43
C LEU A 354 -8.67 -22.94 -6.06
N PRO A 355 -10.01 -23.10 -6.10
CA PRO A 355 -10.93 -22.02 -6.43
C PRO A 355 -10.84 -20.86 -5.41
N PRO A 356 -11.12 -19.59 -5.80
CA PRO A 356 -11.06 -18.45 -4.89
C PRO A 356 -11.90 -18.61 -3.64
N ILE A 357 -13.16 -19.05 -3.77
CA ILE A 357 -14.06 -19.23 -2.63
C ILE A 357 -13.39 -20.10 -1.55
N VAL A 358 -12.77 -21.21 -1.94
CA VAL A 358 -12.01 -22.10 -1.05
C VAL A 358 -10.71 -21.45 -0.53
N GLN A 359 -9.97 -20.71 -1.35
CA GLN A 359 -8.76 -20.01 -0.89
C GLN A 359 -9.05 -18.95 0.19
N TRP A 360 -10.14 -18.19 0.02
CA TRP A 360 -10.57 -17.18 1.00
C TRP A 360 -11.20 -17.80 2.24
N ASP A 361 -11.88 -18.94 2.09
CA ASP A 361 -12.36 -19.77 3.20
C ASP A 361 -11.21 -20.36 4.04
N LEU A 362 -10.12 -20.79 3.41
CA LEU A 362 -8.91 -21.23 4.12
C LEU A 362 -8.19 -20.07 4.82
N ALA A 363 -8.16 -18.88 4.22
CA ALA A 363 -7.64 -17.69 4.87
C ALA A 363 -8.50 -17.32 6.10
N LEU A 364 -9.84 -17.38 6.00
CA LEU A 364 -10.75 -17.19 7.12
C LEU A 364 -10.50 -18.23 8.23
N ALA A 365 -10.38 -19.51 7.88
CA ALA A 365 -10.13 -20.59 8.84
C ALA A 365 -8.82 -20.38 9.61
N GLN A 366 -7.74 -20.01 8.92
CA GLN A 366 -6.48 -19.66 9.56
C GLN A 366 -6.63 -18.47 10.51
N ARG A 367 -7.23 -17.36 10.07
CA ARG A 367 -7.44 -16.16 10.90
C ARG A 367 -8.31 -16.44 12.13
N TRP A 368 -9.29 -17.34 12.02
CA TRP A 368 -10.10 -17.78 13.14
C TRP A 368 -9.24 -18.55 14.17
N LEU A 369 -8.53 -19.59 13.74
CA LEU A 369 -7.69 -20.42 14.62
C LEU A 369 -6.55 -19.63 15.30
N GLU A 370 -6.00 -18.62 14.63
CA GLU A 370 -4.96 -17.73 15.17
C GLU A 370 -5.49 -16.84 16.31
N ASN A 371 -6.72 -16.31 16.19
CA ASN A 371 -7.16 -15.14 16.96
C ASN A 371 -8.41 -15.35 17.84
N MET A 372 -9.18 -16.42 17.62
CA MET A 372 -10.42 -16.71 18.35
C MET A 372 -10.29 -17.98 19.20
N SER A 373 -10.99 -18.03 20.33
CA SER A 373 -11.26 -19.27 21.08
C SER A 373 -12.74 -19.39 21.41
N ILE A 374 -13.29 -20.60 21.35
CA ILE A 374 -14.69 -20.91 21.68
C ILE A 374 -14.76 -21.43 23.12
N GLN A 375 -15.19 -20.58 24.04
CA GLN A 375 -15.41 -20.95 25.44
C GLN A 375 -16.79 -21.59 25.61
N LYS A 376 -16.89 -22.62 26.47
CA LYS A 376 -18.14 -23.36 26.73
C LYS A 376 -18.50 -23.31 28.21
N THR A 377 -19.47 -22.47 28.55
CA THR A 377 -19.89 -22.22 29.94
C THR A 377 -21.14 -23.02 30.28
N SER A 378 -21.10 -23.74 31.40
CA SER A 378 -22.27 -24.46 31.92
C SER A 378 -23.13 -23.51 32.76
N ILE A 379 -24.32 -23.18 32.26
CA ILE A 379 -25.30 -22.31 32.97
C ILE A 379 -26.17 -23.15 33.91
N SER A 380 -26.42 -24.41 33.56
CA SER A 380 -27.06 -25.38 34.45
C SER A 380 -26.71 -26.82 34.03
N SER A 381 -27.11 -27.82 34.81
CA SER A 381 -26.93 -29.25 34.49
C SER A 381 -27.54 -29.70 33.16
N LYS A 382 -28.33 -28.85 32.48
CA LYS A 382 -28.92 -29.12 31.16
C LYS A 382 -28.71 -28.00 30.12
N GLN A 383 -28.06 -26.89 30.48
CA GLN A 383 -27.84 -25.75 29.58
C GLN A 383 -26.37 -25.36 29.56
N THR A 384 -25.79 -25.37 28.36
CA THR A 384 -24.45 -24.86 28.08
C THR A 384 -24.56 -23.76 27.05
N SER A 385 -23.81 -22.68 27.25
CA SER A 385 -23.68 -21.56 26.32
C SER A 385 -22.27 -21.52 25.76
N PHE A 386 -22.14 -20.87 24.60
CA PHE A 386 -20.84 -20.58 24.00
C PHE A 386 -20.58 -19.07 24.04
N SER A 387 -19.35 -18.69 24.35
CA SER A 387 -18.83 -17.33 24.21
C SER A 387 -17.51 -17.37 23.44
N PHE A 388 -17.05 -16.22 22.95
CA PHE A 388 -15.82 -16.11 22.19
C PHE A 388 -14.78 -15.32 22.98
N GLU A 389 -13.53 -15.80 22.96
CA GLU A 389 -12.38 -15.12 23.55
C GLU A 389 -11.52 -14.53 22.43
N LEU A 390 -11.28 -13.22 22.49
CA LEU A 390 -10.56 -12.46 21.47
C LEU A 390 -9.05 -12.41 21.79
N ARG A 391 -8.30 -13.43 21.39
CA ARG A 391 -6.88 -13.62 21.78
C ARG A 391 -5.98 -12.44 21.41
N SER A 392 -6.30 -11.74 20.32
CA SER A 392 -5.52 -10.61 19.79
C SER A 392 -6.04 -9.22 20.20
N LYS A 393 -7.07 -9.12 21.06
CA LYS A 393 -7.73 -7.84 21.40
C LYS A 393 -6.74 -6.76 21.85
N ASN A 394 -5.81 -7.07 22.76
CA ASN A 394 -4.81 -6.12 23.25
C ASN A 394 -3.88 -5.59 22.14
N ARG A 395 -3.38 -6.46 21.25
CA ARG A 395 -2.59 -6.06 20.07
C ARG A 395 -3.37 -5.10 19.18
N GLN A 396 -4.67 -5.35 19.00
CA GLN A 396 -5.53 -4.51 18.17
C GLN A 396 -5.88 -3.16 18.82
N LYS A 397 -5.88 -3.07 20.15
CA LYS A 397 -5.99 -1.82 20.91
C LYS A 397 -4.71 -0.96 20.74
N ASP A 398 -3.53 -1.56 20.87
CA ASP A 398 -2.24 -0.86 20.67
C ASP A 398 -2.06 -0.36 19.22
N ALA A 399 -2.44 -1.19 18.24
CA ALA A 399 -2.42 -0.82 16.83
C ALA A 399 -3.40 0.32 16.50
N LEU A 400 -4.63 0.29 17.05
CA LEU A 400 -5.61 1.37 16.89
C LEU A 400 -5.13 2.68 17.52
N ARG A 401 -4.47 2.62 18.68
CA ARG A 401 -3.83 3.78 19.32
C ARG A 401 -2.72 4.35 18.44
N THR A 402 -1.85 3.50 17.91
CA THR A 402 -0.76 3.89 16.99
C THR A 402 -1.30 4.56 15.72
N PHE A 403 -2.40 4.05 15.18
CA PHE A 403 -3.13 4.63 14.05
C PHE A 403 -3.67 6.03 14.38
N ALA A 404 -4.38 6.18 15.50
CA ALA A 404 -4.94 7.45 15.95
C ALA A 404 -3.86 8.52 16.21
N VAL A 405 -2.77 8.15 16.89
CA VAL A 405 -1.63 9.05 17.19
C VAL A 405 -0.95 9.51 15.90
N THR A 406 -0.72 8.61 14.95
CA THR A 406 -0.06 8.94 13.67
C THR A 406 -0.89 9.88 12.81
N LEU A 407 -2.23 9.72 12.83
CA LEU A 407 -3.18 10.63 12.18
C LEU A 407 -3.46 11.92 12.98
N LYS A 408 -2.78 12.13 14.11
CA LYS A 408 -2.98 13.26 15.04
C LYS A 408 -4.48 13.45 15.34
N TRP A 409 -5.16 12.36 15.74
CA TRP A 409 -6.61 12.35 15.89
C TRP A 409 -7.07 13.43 16.89
N PRO A 410 -8.17 14.18 16.63
CA PRO A 410 -8.51 15.34 17.47
C PRO A 410 -8.94 15.03 18.91
N ASN A 411 -9.19 13.76 19.23
CA ASN A 411 -9.80 13.29 20.48
C ASN A 411 -8.97 12.20 21.17
N LEU A 412 -7.63 12.22 21.03
CA LEU A 412 -6.75 11.16 21.54
C LEU A 412 -6.93 10.78 23.01
N SER A 413 -7.26 11.75 23.90
CA SER A 413 -7.51 11.45 25.31
C SER A 413 -8.79 10.65 25.56
N GLU A 414 -9.81 10.82 24.71
CA GLU A 414 -11.05 10.05 24.75
C GLU A 414 -10.79 8.63 24.21
N ILE A 415 -10.09 8.51 23.08
CA ILE A 415 -9.64 7.22 22.53
C ILE A 415 -8.82 6.43 23.58
N ASP A 416 -7.85 7.07 24.23
CA ASP A 416 -7.01 6.41 25.24
C ASP A 416 -7.82 5.88 26.44
N ALA A 417 -8.87 6.59 26.86
CA ALA A 417 -9.76 6.20 27.95
C ALA A 417 -10.71 5.05 27.53
N VAL A 418 -11.36 5.18 26.37
CA VAL A 418 -12.20 4.11 25.78
C VAL A 418 -11.39 2.83 25.58
N LEU A 419 -10.11 2.96 25.20
CA LEU A 419 -9.18 1.84 25.07
C LEU A 419 -8.66 1.27 26.41
N GLN A 420 -8.92 1.85 27.57
CA GLN A 420 -8.66 1.13 28.82
C GLN A 420 -9.77 0.12 29.13
N GLU A 421 -11.02 0.40 28.73
CA GLU A 421 -12.22 -0.36 29.14
C GLU A 421 -12.46 -0.33 30.68
N ASP A 422 -12.01 0.74 31.34
CA ASP A 422 -12.14 0.95 32.80
C ASP A 422 -13.58 1.28 33.26
N ASP A 423 -14.43 1.81 32.36
CA ASP A 423 -15.82 2.17 32.67
C ASP A 423 -16.79 1.04 32.29
N PRO A 424 -17.38 0.31 33.27
CA PRO A 424 -18.30 -0.79 33.00
C PRO A 424 -19.69 -0.34 32.52
N SER A 425 -19.93 0.97 32.40
CA SER A 425 -21.16 1.53 31.81
C SER A 425 -21.03 1.88 30.33
N GLU A 426 -19.80 1.94 29.80
CA GLU A 426 -19.57 2.03 28.36
C GLU A 426 -19.77 0.66 27.67
N LYS A 427 -20.04 0.70 26.36
CA LYS A 427 -20.07 -0.51 25.54
C LYS A 427 -18.66 -1.05 25.35
N GLU A 428 -18.52 -2.37 25.51
CA GLU A 428 -17.33 -3.12 25.10
C GLU A 428 -16.96 -2.79 23.65
N LEU A 429 -15.66 -2.76 23.36
CA LEU A 429 -15.13 -2.26 22.10
C LEU A 429 -15.69 -3.02 20.87
N GLU A 430 -15.86 -4.31 21.00
CA GLU A 430 -16.39 -5.24 20.01
C GLU A 430 -17.91 -5.14 19.82
N GLU A 431 -18.67 -4.63 20.79
CA GLU A 431 -20.14 -4.46 20.67
C GLU A 431 -20.55 -3.16 19.96
N ARG A 432 -19.58 -2.32 19.57
CA ARG A 432 -19.86 -1.00 18.98
C ARG A 432 -20.35 -1.09 17.55
N SER A 433 -19.70 -1.91 16.72
CA SER A 433 -20.11 -2.17 15.34
C SER A 433 -19.52 -3.49 14.83
N ALA A 434 -20.03 -3.96 13.69
CA ALA A 434 -19.43 -5.11 13.00
C ALA A 434 -18.00 -4.81 12.49
N ASP A 435 -17.66 -3.54 12.22
CA ASP A 435 -16.31 -3.19 11.78
C ASP A 435 -15.34 -3.27 12.98
N ALA A 436 -15.77 -2.79 14.15
CA ALA A 436 -15.05 -2.90 15.43
C ALA A 436 -14.87 -4.37 15.87
N LEU A 437 -15.93 -5.18 15.83
CA LEU A 437 -15.84 -6.62 16.12
C LEU A 437 -14.86 -7.33 15.20
N SER A 438 -14.87 -7.04 13.90
CA SER A 438 -13.90 -7.61 12.94
C SER A 438 -12.46 -7.13 13.19
N TRP A 439 -12.26 -5.89 13.68
CA TRP A 439 -10.92 -5.40 14.06
C TRP A 439 -10.41 -6.07 15.35
N PHE A 440 -11.15 -5.97 16.46
CA PHE A 440 -10.69 -6.45 17.78
C PHE A 440 -10.61 -7.98 17.89
N SER A 441 -11.43 -8.72 17.14
CA SER A 441 -11.27 -10.18 17.00
C SER A 441 -10.05 -10.57 16.15
N ALA A 442 -9.44 -9.64 15.43
CA ALA A 442 -8.41 -9.87 14.42
C ALA A 442 -8.80 -10.88 13.31
N VAL A 443 -10.09 -11.20 13.15
CA VAL A 443 -10.62 -12.00 12.04
C VAL A 443 -10.76 -11.10 10.81
N VAL A 444 -9.60 -10.64 10.33
CA VAL A 444 -9.43 -9.69 9.23
C VAL A 444 -9.01 -10.46 7.98
N LEU A 445 -9.84 -10.38 6.94
CA LEU A 445 -9.49 -10.90 5.63
C LEU A 445 -8.52 -9.95 4.91
N PRO A 446 -7.56 -10.49 4.13
CA PRO A 446 -6.59 -9.68 3.41
C PRO A 446 -7.26 -8.82 2.34
N GLY A 447 -6.58 -7.79 1.87
CA GLY A 447 -7.06 -6.93 0.80
C GLY A 447 -7.50 -5.55 1.26
N THR A 448 -8.36 -4.93 0.47
CA THR A 448 -8.67 -3.50 0.61
C THR A 448 -9.66 -3.16 1.72
N THR A 449 -10.12 -4.15 2.48
CA THR A 449 -11.16 -4.00 3.51
C THR A 449 -10.58 -3.60 4.88
N MET A 450 -9.39 -4.12 5.26
CA MET A 450 -8.76 -3.82 6.56
C MET A 450 -8.64 -2.31 6.87
N PRO A 451 -8.19 -1.43 5.95
CA PRO A 451 -8.13 0.01 6.21
C PRO A 451 -9.46 0.61 6.68
N TRP A 452 -10.59 0.08 6.20
CA TRP A 452 -11.92 0.58 6.54
C TRP A 452 -12.42 0.05 7.87
N LEU A 453 -12.12 -1.23 8.19
CA LEU A 453 -12.35 -1.77 9.53
C LEU A 453 -11.65 -0.88 10.58
N LEU A 454 -10.36 -0.60 10.37
CA LEU A 454 -9.55 0.20 11.28
C LEU A 454 -10.07 1.64 11.47
N MET A 455 -10.41 2.34 10.38
CA MET A 455 -10.93 3.71 10.48
C MET A 455 -12.35 3.78 11.05
N ASN A 456 -13.25 2.87 10.64
CA ASN A 456 -14.60 2.84 11.20
C ASN A 456 -14.55 2.50 12.69
N THR A 457 -13.66 1.59 13.11
CA THR A 457 -13.40 1.31 14.54
C THR A 457 -12.91 2.56 15.30
N LEU A 458 -11.99 3.35 14.71
CA LEU A 458 -11.54 4.61 15.34
C LEU A 458 -12.70 5.60 15.54
N ILE A 459 -13.60 5.67 14.56
CA ILE A 459 -14.79 6.53 14.59
C ILE A 459 -15.79 6.03 15.65
N ASP A 460 -16.02 4.73 15.75
CA ASP A 460 -16.89 4.10 16.76
C ASP A 460 -16.36 4.27 18.19
N CYS A 461 -15.04 4.48 18.35
CA CYS A 461 -14.40 4.82 19.62
C CYS A 461 -14.43 6.33 19.97
N ASP A 462 -14.85 7.21 19.07
CA ASP A 462 -14.93 8.67 19.30
C ASP A 462 -16.38 9.16 19.28
N SER A 463 -16.95 9.40 20.47
CA SER A 463 -18.33 9.84 20.63
C SER A 463 -18.61 11.21 19.98
N GLY A 464 -17.57 12.01 19.77
CA GLY A 464 -17.62 13.32 19.11
C GLY A 464 -17.78 13.27 17.59
N THR A 465 -17.61 12.10 16.95
CA THR A 465 -17.86 11.93 15.51
C THR A 465 -19.36 11.88 15.20
N GLY A 466 -20.09 11.10 15.99
CA GLY A 466 -21.51 10.86 15.85
C GLY A 466 -21.92 10.25 14.50
N ASP A 467 -23.22 10.32 14.26
CA ASP A 467 -23.92 9.62 13.18
C ASP A 467 -23.57 10.08 11.74
N ALA A 468 -22.78 11.15 11.58
CA ALA A 468 -22.47 11.76 10.28
C ALA A 468 -21.50 10.93 9.43
N LEU A 469 -20.67 10.08 10.05
CA LEU A 469 -19.62 9.32 9.37
C LEU A 469 -20.01 7.88 9.00
N ARG A 470 -21.20 7.41 9.38
CA ARG A 470 -21.69 6.03 9.20
C ARG A 470 -21.68 5.49 7.76
N TYR A 471 -21.52 6.36 6.77
CA TYR A 471 -21.56 6.04 5.35
C TYR A 471 -20.18 5.75 4.74
N LEU A 472 -19.10 5.80 5.53
CA LEU A 472 -17.77 5.35 5.08
C LEU A 472 -17.78 3.84 4.84
N THR A 473 -17.41 3.44 3.62
CA THR A 473 -17.37 2.03 3.22
C THR A 473 -16.32 1.78 2.15
N HIS A 474 -15.64 0.65 2.28
CA HIS A 474 -14.71 0.10 1.29
C HIS A 474 -15.32 -0.09 -0.10
N MET A 475 -16.65 -0.20 -0.20
CA MET A 475 -17.38 -0.29 -1.46
C MET A 475 -17.37 1.02 -2.27
N HIS A 476 -17.12 2.17 -1.63
CA HIS A 476 -16.96 3.48 -2.26
C HIS A 476 -15.57 4.05 -1.93
N PRO A 477 -14.48 3.44 -2.44
CA PRO A 477 -13.15 3.68 -1.89
C PRO A 477 -12.58 5.07 -2.21
N ALA A 478 -13.10 5.78 -3.21
CA ALA A 478 -12.72 7.16 -3.55
C ALA A 478 -13.39 8.16 -2.58
N ALA A 479 -13.11 8.02 -1.29
CA ALA A 479 -13.76 8.78 -0.23
C ALA A 479 -12.80 9.26 0.85
N GLY A 480 -13.32 10.19 1.65
CA GLY A 480 -12.77 10.63 2.92
C GLY A 480 -13.83 11.40 3.69
N PHE A 481 -13.41 12.13 4.70
CA PHE A 481 -14.30 12.93 5.52
C PHE A 481 -13.59 14.13 6.13
N GLN A 482 -14.37 15.14 6.49
CA GLN A 482 -13.94 16.19 7.42
C GLN A 482 -14.34 15.79 8.84
N TYR A 483 -13.43 15.99 9.80
CA TYR A 483 -13.74 15.93 11.22
C TYR A 483 -13.02 17.09 11.94
N ARG A 484 -13.83 17.99 12.51
CA ARG A 484 -13.41 19.23 13.15
C ARG A 484 -12.64 20.14 12.19
N ALA A 485 -11.33 20.25 12.37
CA ALA A 485 -10.44 21.16 11.63
C ALA A 485 -9.47 20.41 10.69
N ASN A 486 -9.68 19.10 10.49
CA ASN A 486 -8.86 18.25 9.63
C ASN A 486 -9.74 17.46 8.64
N THR A 487 -9.16 17.07 7.51
CA THR A 487 -9.74 16.05 6.60
C THR A 487 -8.86 14.80 6.56
N TYR A 488 -9.51 13.65 6.35
CA TYR A 488 -8.88 12.32 6.31
C TYR A 488 -9.37 11.58 5.06
N TRP A 489 -8.44 11.02 4.30
CA TRP A 489 -8.72 10.46 2.98
C TRP A 489 -8.16 9.05 2.84
N SER A 490 -8.89 8.16 2.15
CA SER A 490 -8.38 6.84 1.82
C SER A 490 -7.21 6.95 0.83
N TYR A 491 -6.33 5.94 0.80
CA TYR A 491 -5.26 5.81 -0.19
C TYR A 491 -5.75 5.73 -1.65
N LYS A 492 -7.02 5.37 -1.88
CA LYS A 492 -7.66 5.34 -3.20
C LYS A 492 -8.28 6.68 -3.61
N CYS A 493 -8.42 7.63 -2.69
CA CYS A 493 -8.94 8.96 -3.02
C CYS A 493 -7.83 9.86 -3.59
N ILE A 494 -8.07 10.46 -4.76
CA ILE A 494 -7.10 11.38 -5.39
C ILE A 494 -6.73 12.57 -4.50
N VAL A 495 -7.67 13.06 -3.66
CA VAL A 495 -7.42 14.14 -2.71
C VAL A 495 -6.31 13.74 -1.72
N GLY A 496 -6.41 12.55 -1.13
CA GLY A 496 -5.38 11.99 -0.23
C GLY A 496 -4.06 11.74 -0.96
N LYS A 497 -4.09 11.16 -2.16
CA LYS A 497 -2.89 10.94 -2.99
C LYS A 497 -2.10 12.23 -3.26
N VAL A 498 -2.79 13.34 -3.53
CA VAL A 498 -2.16 14.65 -3.78
C VAL A 498 -1.72 15.32 -2.47
N LEU A 499 -2.61 15.42 -1.48
CA LEU A 499 -2.33 16.06 -0.20
C LEU A 499 -1.35 15.28 0.69
N GLY A 500 -1.07 14.02 0.39
CA GLY A 500 -0.01 13.25 1.04
C GLY A 500 1.37 13.92 0.93
N ALA A 501 1.61 14.79 -0.06
CA ALA A 501 2.84 15.58 -0.13
C ALA A 501 2.88 16.82 0.79
N ALA A 502 1.74 17.21 1.38
CA ALA A 502 1.66 18.45 2.17
C ALA A 502 2.33 18.31 3.54
N ARG A 503 2.83 19.44 4.05
CA ARG A 503 3.47 19.54 5.38
C ARG A 503 2.61 18.90 6.48
N GLY A 504 3.24 18.09 7.32
CA GLY A 504 2.60 17.46 8.48
C GLY A 504 1.68 16.27 8.19
N VAL A 505 1.33 16.00 6.92
CA VAL A 505 0.47 14.89 6.52
C VAL A 505 1.20 13.56 6.61
N LYS A 506 0.57 12.56 7.23
CA LYS A 506 1.08 11.19 7.33
C LYS A 506 0.18 10.23 6.54
N ALA A 507 0.71 9.05 6.24
CA ALA A 507 -0.06 7.93 5.75
C ALA A 507 0.23 6.71 6.62
N ILE A 508 -0.83 5.99 7.02
CA ILE A 508 -0.76 4.80 7.87
C ILE A 508 -1.94 3.88 7.54
N ALA A 509 -1.68 2.58 7.42
CA ALA A 509 -2.69 1.53 7.22
C ALA A 509 -3.79 1.85 6.17
N GLY A 510 -3.42 2.53 5.07
CA GLY A 510 -4.33 2.89 3.98
C GLY A 510 -5.11 4.21 4.14
N TRP A 511 -4.84 5.00 5.19
CA TRP A 511 -5.42 6.34 5.37
C TRP A 511 -4.35 7.43 5.37
N ILE A 512 -4.76 8.62 4.94
CA ILE A 512 -3.89 9.80 4.74
C ILE A 512 -4.49 10.99 5.50
N GLY A 513 -3.71 11.58 6.40
CA GLY A 513 -4.11 12.72 7.21
C GLY A 513 -3.11 13.06 8.33
N PRO A 514 -3.39 14.08 9.16
CA PRO A 514 -4.49 15.04 8.97
C PRO A 514 -4.19 15.98 7.80
N CYS A 515 -5.14 16.15 6.88
CA CYS A 515 -5.07 17.15 5.82
C CYS A 515 -5.82 18.42 6.25
N ASN A 516 -5.56 19.56 5.58
CA ASN A 516 -6.28 20.82 5.82
C ASN A 516 -7.81 20.64 5.73
N TYR A 517 -8.56 21.42 6.51
CA TYR A 517 -10.01 21.49 6.38
C TYR A 517 -10.45 22.26 5.11
N SER A 518 -11.71 22.09 4.74
CA SER A 518 -12.40 22.92 3.76
C SER A 518 -13.65 23.59 4.38
N PRO A 519 -13.90 24.88 4.09
CA PRO A 519 -15.15 25.53 4.44
C PRO A 519 -16.35 25.03 3.61
N ASP A 520 -16.12 24.28 2.52
CA ASP A 520 -17.18 23.74 1.66
C ASP A 520 -17.81 22.45 2.25
N LEU A 521 -17.20 21.87 3.28
CA LEU A 521 -17.69 20.69 4.02
C LEU A 521 -18.13 21.11 5.43
N LYS A 522 -19.13 20.43 6.01
CA LYS A 522 -19.54 20.63 7.41
C LYS A 522 -18.42 20.22 8.38
N ARG A 523 -18.57 20.58 9.66
CA ARG A 523 -17.62 20.21 10.74
C ARG A 523 -17.38 18.71 10.84
N THR A 524 -18.39 17.89 10.57
CA THR A 524 -18.27 16.43 10.44
C THR A 524 -19.12 15.99 9.25
N GLU A 525 -18.48 15.48 8.18
CA GLU A 525 -19.17 15.09 6.94
C GLU A 525 -18.29 14.17 6.06
N CYS A 526 -18.90 13.09 5.55
CA CYS A 526 -18.30 12.26 4.51
C CYS A 526 -18.34 12.95 3.14
N ALA A 527 -17.28 12.77 2.35
CA ALA A 527 -17.19 13.24 0.98
C ALA A 527 -16.77 12.09 0.04
N PHE A 528 -17.65 11.75 -0.91
CA PHE A 528 -17.29 10.89 -2.04
C PHE A 528 -16.72 11.76 -3.16
N ILE A 529 -15.58 11.38 -3.73
CA ILE A 529 -14.87 12.18 -4.73
C ILE A 529 -15.05 11.59 -6.13
N ARG A 530 -15.51 12.41 -7.06
CA ARG A 530 -15.64 12.04 -8.46
C ARG A 530 -14.30 12.12 -9.16
N GLN A 531 -13.64 10.97 -9.28
CA GLN A 531 -12.40 10.78 -10.03
C GLN A 531 -12.63 9.87 -11.24
N ARG A 532 -11.97 10.15 -12.36
CA ARG A 532 -12.03 9.37 -13.61
C ARG A 532 -10.80 8.46 -13.72
N ALA A 533 -10.90 7.36 -14.45
CA ALA A 533 -9.70 6.64 -14.89
C ALA A 533 -8.81 7.59 -15.73
N PRO A 534 -7.47 7.59 -15.53
CA PRO A 534 -6.57 8.41 -16.32
C PRO A 534 -6.55 7.93 -17.78
N PRO A 535 -6.22 8.80 -18.76
CA PRO A 535 -6.08 8.45 -20.17
C PRO A 535 -4.84 7.59 -20.48
N GLU A 536 -4.09 7.16 -19.46
CA GLU A 536 -2.88 6.36 -19.63
C GLU A 536 -3.21 4.90 -19.93
N GLN A 537 -2.47 4.31 -20.88
CA GLN A 537 -2.56 2.89 -21.19
C GLN A 537 -2.07 2.04 -20.00
N GLN A 538 -2.66 0.86 -19.84
CA GLN A 538 -2.17 -0.18 -18.92
C GLN A 538 -0.94 -0.86 -19.54
N LEU A 539 -0.06 -1.40 -18.69
CA LEU A 539 1.07 -2.19 -19.15
C LEU A 539 0.60 -3.49 -19.82
N THR A 540 1.21 -3.82 -20.95
CA THR A 540 1.07 -5.11 -21.64
C THR A 540 2.10 -6.14 -21.15
N ILE A 541 1.99 -7.38 -21.62
CA ILE A 541 3.00 -8.43 -21.37
C ILE A 541 4.37 -8.01 -21.93
N ASP A 542 4.38 -7.34 -23.09
CA ASP A 542 5.60 -6.87 -23.75
C ASP A 542 6.22 -5.70 -22.97
N ASP A 543 5.42 -4.79 -22.43
CA ASP A 543 5.89 -3.75 -21.51
C ASP A 543 6.57 -4.36 -20.28
N VAL A 544 5.92 -5.34 -19.64
CA VAL A 544 6.41 -5.97 -18.41
C VAL A 544 7.68 -6.80 -18.69
N SER A 545 7.69 -7.63 -19.73
CA SER A 545 8.85 -8.46 -20.07
C SER A 545 10.06 -7.65 -20.56
N SER A 546 9.84 -6.52 -21.25
CA SER A 546 10.89 -5.58 -21.66
C SER A 546 11.34 -4.61 -20.56
N MET A 547 10.77 -4.65 -19.35
CA MET A 547 11.09 -3.71 -18.28
C MET A 547 12.59 -3.61 -17.98
N GLY A 548 13.32 -4.73 -18.03
CA GLY A 548 14.76 -4.79 -17.78
C GLY A 548 15.61 -4.01 -18.77
N SER A 549 15.30 -4.04 -20.08
CA SER A 549 16.04 -3.24 -21.06
C SER A 549 15.65 -1.76 -20.99
N ARG A 550 14.41 -1.46 -20.58
CA ARG A 550 13.89 -0.08 -20.45
C ARG A 550 14.34 0.63 -19.16
N THR A 551 15.20 -0.01 -18.36
CA THR A 551 15.81 0.56 -17.14
C THR A 551 17.32 0.29 -17.04
N ASP A 552 17.93 -0.31 -18.07
CA ASP A 552 19.35 -0.62 -18.12
C ASP A 552 20.18 0.70 -18.15
N PRO A 553 21.09 0.94 -17.18
CA PRO A 553 21.90 2.15 -17.15
C PRO A 553 22.82 2.31 -18.37
N LEU A 554 23.18 1.22 -19.06
CA LEU A 554 24.04 1.24 -20.25
C LEU A 554 23.28 1.55 -21.54
N GLY A 555 21.97 1.33 -21.58
CA GLY A 555 21.21 1.27 -22.83
C GLY A 555 21.32 -0.11 -23.50
N PRO A 556 21.26 -0.20 -24.84
CA PRO A 556 21.43 -1.44 -25.58
C PRO A 556 22.78 -2.12 -25.30
N ARG A 557 22.81 -3.46 -25.30
CA ARG A 557 24.05 -4.22 -25.08
C ARG A 557 24.98 -4.14 -26.28
N ASP A 558 26.14 -3.52 -26.09
CA ASP A 558 27.22 -3.42 -27.08
C ASP A 558 28.56 -3.97 -26.56
N ALA A 559 29.53 -4.13 -27.46
CA ALA A 559 30.92 -4.47 -27.20
C ALA A 559 31.73 -3.26 -26.70
N SER A 560 31.25 -2.04 -26.88
CA SER A 560 31.92 -0.81 -26.47
C SER A 560 30.92 0.33 -26.24
N TYR A 561 31.12 1.13 -25.19
CA TYR A 561 30.21 2.19 -24.76
C TYR A 561 30.94 3.55 -24.80
N PRO A 562 30.66 4.42 -25.79
CA PRO A 562 31.23 5.77 -25.86
C PRO A 562 30.94 6.58 -24.59
N VAL A 563 31.88 7.44 -24.19
CA VAL A 563 31.70 8.25 -22.99
C VAL A 563 30.70 9.41 -23.21
N ASP A 564 30.66 9.94 -24.43
CA ASP A 564 29.74 11.02 -24.86
C ASP A 564 28.26 10.58 -24.95
N ASP A 565 27.99 9.27 -25.05
CA ASP A 565 26.64 8.69 -25.04
C ASP A 565 25.92 8.85 -23.68
N TYR A 566 26.63 9.30 -22.65
CA TYR A 566 26.13 9.46 -21.29
C TYR A 566 26.32 10.87 -20.75
N GLU A 567 25.30 11.41 -20.11
CA GLU A 567 25.34 12.72 -19.45
C GLU A 567 25.06 12.62 -17.96
N LEU A 568 25.64 13.55 -17.18
CA LEU A 568 25.36 13.68 -15.75
C LEU A 568 24.18 14.62 -15.52
N VAL A 569 22.97 14.04 -15.53
CA VAL A 569 21.75 14.79 -15.21
C VAL A 569 21.64 15.04 -13.69
N VAL A 570 21.45 16.30 -13.33
CA VAL A 570 21.21 16.77 -11.96
C VAL A 570 20.06 17.77 -11.98
N PRO A 571 19.21 17.81 -10.94
CA PRO A 571 18.16 18.81 -10.86
C PRO A 571 18.77 20.20 -10.68
N ASP A 572 18.12 21.21 -11.24
CA ASP A 572 18.46 22.60 -10.98
C ASP A 572 18.08 22.97 -9.53
N THR A 573 19.09 23.27 -8.71
CA THR A 573 18.95 23.68 -7.31
C THR A 573 19.05 25.20 -7.10
N ASP A 574 19.25 25.96 -8.17
CA ASP A 574 19.37 27.41 -8.13
C ASP A 574 17.98 28.07 -8.24
N ASP A 575 17.78 29.20 -7.56
CA ASP A 575 16.53 29.97 -7.53
C ASP A 575 15.26 29.17 -7.16
N VAL A 576 15.38 28.13 -6.32
CA VAL A 576 14.24 27.30 -5.86
C VAL A 576 13.15 28.12 -5.16
N THR A 577 11.95 28.05 -5.72
CA THR A 577 10.79 28.84 -5.34
C THR A 577 10.12 28.43 -4.01
N ASP A 578 9.66 29.43 -3.27
CA ASP A 578 8.82 29.26 -2.05
C ASP A 578 7.44 29.93 -2.18
N ALA A 579 7.13 30.44 -3.39
CA ALA A 579 6.01 31.34 -3.63
C ALA A 579 4.65 30.62 -3.84
N ILE A 580 4.67 29.33 -4.18
CA ILE A 580 3.46 28.51 -4.33
C ILE A 580 2.95 28.12 -2.95
N ARG A 581 1.68 28.41 -2.67
CA ARG A 581 1.01 28.01 -1.40
C ARG A 581 -0.37 27.44 -1.62
N VAL A 582 -0.73 26.39 -0.88
CA VAL A 582 -2.11 25.90 -0.83
C VAL A 582 -2.99 26.95 -0.11
N GLN A 583 -3.92 27.56 -0.85
CA GLN A 583 -4.81 28.59 -0.33
C GLN A 583 -6.08 27.99 0.31
N LYS A 584 -6.69 26.99 -0.36
CA LYS A 584 -7.85 26.24 0.14
C LYS A 584 -8.10 24.96 -0.66
N LEU A 585 -8.83 24.04 -0.03
CA LEU A 585 -9.49 22.92 -0.70
C LEU A 585 -10.92 23.35 -1.08
N GLU A 586 -11.33 23.12 -2.33
CA GLU A 586 -12.70 23.33 -2.80
C GLU A 586 -13.41 21.99 -3.07
N PHE A 587 -14.65 21.86 -2.59
CA PHE A 587 -15.51 20.71 -2.83
C PHE A 587 -16.85 21.16 -3.39
N LYS A 588 -17.08 20.94 -4.68
CA LYS A 588 -18.31 21.36 -5.36
C LYS A 588 -19.20 20.13 -5.61
N PRO A 589 -20.44 20.09 -5.07
CA PRO A 589 -21.35 18.97 -5.32
C PRO A 589 -21.50 18.69 -6.83
N ALA A 590 -21.28 17.44 -7.22
CA ALA A 590 -21.39 17.03 -8.61
C ALA A 590 -22.83 17.22 -9.11
N LYS A 591 -22.99 17.87 -10.28
CA LYS A 591 -24.31 18.12 -10.90
C LYS A 591 -25.17 16.86 -11.05
N ASN A 592 -24.52 15.74 -11.37
CA ASN A 592 -25.14 14.43 -11.44
C ASN A 592 -24.68 13.67 -10.20
N GLN A 593 -25.55 13.54 -9.20
CA GLN A 593 -25.33 12.63 -8.08
C GLN A 593 -25.56 11.19 -8.55
N PRO A 594 -24.71 10.21 -8.15
CA PRO A 594 -25.01 8.81 -8.38
C PRO A 594 -26.30 8.41 -7.65
N ASN A 595 -27.02 7.41 -8.15
CA ASN A 595 -28.26 6.93 -7.51
C ASN A 595 -27.93 6.10 -6.25
N MET A 596 -27.63 6.82 -5.16
CA MET A 596 -27.24 6.29 -3.85
C MET A 596 -28.45 5.94 -2.97
N SER A 597 -29.63 5.71 -3.55
CA SER A 597 -30.87 5.37 -2.85
C SER A 597 -30.77 4.16 -1.91
N ARG A 598 -29.77 3.27 -2.12
CA ARG A 598 -29.45 2.15 -1.24
C ARG A 598 -28.80 2.54 0.11
N LEU A 599 -28.27 3.74 0.25
CA LEU A 599 -27.71 4.24 1.52
C LEU A 599 -28.75 4.95 2.41
N GLY A 600 -29.98 5.12 1.94
CA GLY A 600 -31.07 5.75 2.70
C GLY A 600 -30.99 7.28 2.71
N GLU A 601 -31.82 7.89 3.56
CA GLU A 601 -31.81 9.34 3.78
C GLU A 601 -30.49 9.79 4.40
N GLY A 602 -30.01 10.98 4.04
CA GLY A 602 -28.74 11.53 4.54
C GLY A 602 -27.47 11.02 3.83
N ALA A 603 -27.58 10.20 2.77
CA ALA A 603 -26.45 9.68 2.01
C ALA A 603 -25.46 10.80 1.56
N PRO A 604 -24.12 10.58 1.66
CA PRO A 604 -23.15 11.62 1.34
C PRO A 604 -23.18 12.02 -0.13
N LEU A 605 -22.96 13.32 -0.37
CA LEU A 605 -22.83 13.85 -1.71
C LEU A 605 -21.52 13.38 -2.36
N THR A 606 -21.58 13.22 -3.67
CA THR A 606 -20.41 13.13 -4.53
C THR A 606 -19.98 14.54 -4.95
N PHE A 607 -18.69 14.84 -4.82
CA PHE A 607 -18.08 16.14 -5.07
C PHE A 607 -17.04 16.09 -6.21
N ASP A 608 -16.93 17.18 -6.96
CA ASP A 608 -15.74 17.53 -7.72
C ASP A 608 -14.77 18.26 -6.78
N ALA A 609 -13.57 17.71 -6.57
CA ALA A 609 -12.54 18.31 -5.73
C ALA A 609 -11.58 19.20 -6.53
N ALA A 610 -11.10 20.28 -5.92
CA ALA A 610 -10.01 21.09 -6.43
C ALA A 610 -9.13 21.63 -5.30
N ILE A 611 -7.85 21.85 -5.58
CA ILE A 611 -6.94 22.59 -4.71
C ILE A 611 -6.68 23.95 -5.36
N VAL A 612 -6.88 25.03 -4.61
CA VAL A 612 -6.58 26.38 -5.06
C VAL A 612 -5.23 26.80 -4.49
N PHE A 613 -4.31 27.19 -5.37
CA PHE A 613 -2.98 27.63 -5.00
C PHE A 613 -2.84 29.15 -5.16
N ALA A 614 -2.20 29.82 -4.21
CA ALA A 614 -1.72 31.19 -4.38
C ALA A 614 -0.33 31.14 -5.03
N TRP A 615 -0.16 31.81 -6.16
CA TRP A 615 1.11 31.88 -6.90
C TRP A 615 1.14 33.12 -7.81
N ARG A 616 2.28 33.82 -7.88
CA ARG A 616 2.46 35.09 -8.63
C ARG A 616 1.35 36.13 -8.38
N GLY A 617 0.82 36.19 -7.16
CA GLY A 617 -0.28 37.09 -6.78
C GLY A 617 -1.67 36.70 -7.30
N GLN A 618 -1.84 35.51 -7.88
CA GLN A 618 -3.09 34.99 -8.43
C GLN A 618 -3.49 33.67 -7.76
N SER A 619 -4.79 33.33 -7.83
CA SER A 619 -5.34 32.05 -7.36
C SER A 619 -5.52 31.06 -8.52
N TRP A 620 -4.84 29.93 -8.46
CA TRP A 620 -4.82 28.89 -9.50
C TRP A 620 -5.56 27.62 -9.05
N PRO A 621 -6.78 27.35 -9.57
CA PRO A 621 -7.59 26.20 -9.17
C PRO A 621 -7.25 24.93 -9.97
N MET A 622 -6.51 24.00 -9.34
CA MET A 622 -6.23 22.67 -9.89
C MET A 622 -7.35 21.68 -9.52
N ARG A 623 -8.19 21.32 -10.49
CA ARG A 623 -9.24 20.31 -10.33
C ARG A 623 -8.65 18.91 -10.31
N LEU A 624 -8.96 18.09 -9.31
CA LEU A 624 -8.44 16.72 -9.18
C LEU A 624 -9.36 15.76 -9.94
N ARG A 625 -9.20 15.70 -11.27
CA ARG A 625 -10.15 15.04 -12.18
C ARG A 625 -9.92 13.53 -12.33
N PHE A 626 -8.67 13.07 -12.19
CA PHE A 626 -8.24 11.73 -12.56
C PHE A 626 -7.59 10.99 -11.40
N ASP A 627 -7.90 9.69 -11.28
CA ASP A 627 -7.30 8.77 -10.32
C ASP A 627 -5.93 8.27 -10.83
N VAL A 628 -4.95 9.16 -10.79
CA VAL A 628 -3.55 8.88 -11.18
C VAL A 628 -2.81 8.16 -10.06
N ASP A 629 -1.71 7.46 -10.38
CA ASP A 629 -0.84 6.85 -9.38
C ASP A 629 0.45 7.66 -9.22
N PHE A 630 0.83 7.93 -7.98
CA PHE A 630 2.15 8.47 -7.65
C PHE A 630 3.02 7.31 -7.16
N VAL A 631 4.00 6.89 -7.95
CA VAL A 631 4.92 5.80 -7.61
C VAL A 631 6.08 6.37 -6.81
N ALA A 632 6.37 5.85 -5.62
CA ALA A 632 7.59 6.21 -4.89
C ALA A 632 8.80 5.67 -5.65
N ALA A 633 9.73 6.54 -6.03
CA ALA A 633 10.94 6.10 -6.73
C ALA A 633 11.82 5.25 -5.82
N TYR A 634 12.42 4.18 -6.36
CA TYR A 634 13.25 3.26 -5.59
C TYR A 634 14.62 3.89 -5.24
N PRO A 635 15.08 3.85 -3.98
CA PRO A 635 16.36 4.42 -3.57
C PRO A 635 17.56 3.85 -4.33
N CYS A 636 18.33 4.72 -4.99
CA CYS A 636 19.59 4.35 -5.63
C CYS A 636 20.74 4.31 -4.60
N HIS A 637 21.87 3.68 -4.92
CA HIS A 637 23.04 3.65 -4.05
C HIS A 637 24.19 4.47 -4.66
N GLN A 638 24.81 5.34 -3.85
CA GLN A 638 25.96 6.18 -4.26
C GLN A 638 25.72 7.04 -5.51
N GLY A 639 24.50 7.55 -5.73
CA GLY A 639 24.22 8.52 -6.79
C GLY A 639 24.99 9.85 -6.63
N PRO A 640 24.98 10.74 -7.63
CA PRO A 640 24.22 10.65 -8.88
C PRO A 640 24.83 9.65 -9.87
N HIS A 641 23.96 9.08 -10.72
CA HIS A 641 24.33 8.23 -11.86
C HIS A 641 24.17 9.02 -13.15
N VAL A 642 24.89 8.62 -14.20
CA VAL A 642 24.67 9.16 -15.55
C VAL A 642 23.42 8.58 -16.20
N LEU A 643 22.94 9.25 -17.25
CA LEU A 643 21.82 8.87 -18.08
C LEU A 643 22.30 8.67 -19.52
N PHE A 644 21.90 7.56 -20.15
CA PHE A 644 22.15 7.27 -21.56
C PHE A 644 21.24 8.10 -22.47
N TYR A 645 21.75 8.60 -23.60
CA TYR A 645 21.08 9.63 -24.41
C TYR A 645 19.68 9.25 -24.94
N ASP A 646 19.38 7.96 -25.17
CA ASP A 646 18.04 7.51 -25.63
C ASP A 646 16.93 7.72 -24.58
N TYR A 647 17.26 7.97 -23.31
CA TYR A 647 16.28 8.27 -22.25
C TYR A 647 15.81 9.74 -22.32
N ALA A 648 15.12 10.09 -23.41
CA ALA A 648 14.67 11.44 -23.69
C ALA A 648 13.82 12.07 -22.55
N TYR A 649 14.23 13.22 -22.06
CA TYR A 649 13.49 13.97 -21.03
C TYR A 649 13.48 15.48 -21.25
N ARG A 650 12.55 16.18 -20.58
CA ARG A 650 12.52 17.64 -20.45
C ARG A 650 12.39 17.98 -18.97
N ALA A 651 13.38 18.64 -18.39
CA ALA A 651 13.23 19.25 -17.06
C ALA A 651 12.49 20.59 -17.15
N VAL A 652 11.68 20.89 -16.15
CA VAL A 652 11.04 22.20 -15.92
C VAL A 652 10.93 22.48 -14.42
N LYS A 653 11.18 23.73 -14.01
CA LYS A 653 10.88 24.19 -12.65
C LYS A 653 9.37 24.30 -12.45
N VAL A 654 8.93 23.97 -11.23
CA VAL A 654 7.52 23.95 -10.83
C VAL A 654 6.80 25.30 -11.02
N ASP A 655 7.53 26.41 -10.95
CA ASP A 655 7.04 27.79 -11.08
C ASP A 655 7.56 28.55 -12.31
N GLU A 656 8.01 27.83 -13.33
CA GLU A 656 8.32 28.41 -14.65
C GLU A 656 7.22 28.02 -15.65
N ASP A 657 7.41 26.89 -16.34
CA ASP A 657 6.60 26.46 -17.48
C ASP A 657 5.39 25.57 -17.12
N LEU A 658 5.36 24.97 -15.92
CA LEU A 658 4.47 23.82 -15.63
C LEU A 658 2.99 24.10 -15.89
N VAL A 659 2.52 25.32 -15.61
CA VAL A 659 1.13 25.72 -15.81
C VAL A 659 0.76 25.84 -17.28
N ASP A 660 1.71 26.25 -18.13
CA ASP A 660 1.54 26.45 -19.57
C ASP A 660 1.69 25.14 -20.37
N ILE A 661 2.22 24.07 -19.74
CA ILE A 661 2.22 22.73 -20.33
C ILE A 661 0.79 22.18 -20.34
N HIS A 662 0.24 22.02 -21.54
CA HIS A 662 -1.06 21.42 -21.80
C HIS A 662 -0.90 20.22 -22.74
N GLY A 663 -1.53 19.09 -22.41
CA GLY A 663 -1.58 17.92 -23.30
C GLY A 663 -0.22 17.26 -23.56
N TRP A 664 0.59 17.02 -22.51
CA TRP A 664 1.93 16.40 -22.62
C TRP A 664 1.97 15.09 -23.43
N ARG A 665 0.90 14.28 -23.38
CA ARG A 665 0.73 13.03 -24.17
C ARG A 665 0.04 13.22 -25.54
N SER A 666 -0.33 14.43 -25.94
CA SER A 666 -1.09 14.69 -27.19
C SER A 666 -0.23 14.94 -28.42
N HIS A 667 1.09 14.85 -28.30
CA HIS A 667 2.00 14.89 -29.44
C HIS A 667 2.16 13.49 -30.02
N SER A 668 1.34 13.18 -31.04
CA SER A 668 1.50 11.99 -31.89
C SER A 668 2.30 12.35 -33.15
N PRO A 669 3.19 11.48 -33.66
CA PRO A 669 4.18 11.82 -34.69
C PRO A 669 3.63 11.89 -36.14
N THR A 670 2.34 12.23 -36.33
CA THR A 670 1.68 12.33 -37.63
C THR A 670 1.58 13.76 -38.19
N SER A 671 2.26 14.74 -37.59
CA SER A 671 2.34 16.12 -38.08
C SER A 671 3.79 16.56 -38.38
N ARG A 672 4.38 15.97 -39.41
CA ARG A 672 5.45 16.66 -40.16
C ARG A 672 4.79 17.74 -41.03
N SER A 673 4.65 18.95 -40.50
CA SER A 673 4.37 20.12 -41.34
C SER A 673 5.20 21.34 -40.92
N SER A 674 5.73 21.99 -41.94
CA SER A 674 6.61 23.15 -41.88
C SER A 674 6.04 24.35 -41.14
N SER A 675 6.94 25.07 -40.50
CA SER A 675 6.84 26.43 -40.01
C SER A 675 6.09 27.42 -40.94
N ARG A 676 5.04 28.07 -40.40
CA ARG A 676 4.81 29.53 -40.50
C ARG A 676 3.62 29.99 -39.63
N PRO A 677 3.65 31.20 -39.02
CA PRO A 677 2.55 31.72 -38.22
C PRO A 677 1.57 32.57 -39.04
N SER A 678 0.26 32.49 -38.76
CA SER A 678 -0.74 33.47 -39.19
C SER A 678 -2.01 33.45 -38.32
N SER A 679 -2.17 34.53 -37.54
CA SER A 679 -3.40 35.25 -37.18
C SER A 679 -4.77 34.53 -37.06
N SER A 680 -5.35 34.64 -35.84
CA SER A 680 -6.75 35.03 -35.54
C SER A 680 -7.92 34.28 -36.19
N HIS A 681 -8.68 33.52 -35.39
CA HIS A 681 -10.02 33.91 -34.88
C HIS A 681 -10.73 32.73 -34.19
N GLN A 682 -11.30 32.94 -33.01
CA GLN A 682 -12.27 32.02 -32.41
C GLN A 682 -13.66 32.20 -33.04
N PRO A 683 -14.49 31.15 -33.03
CA PRO A 683 -15.82 31.31 -32.40
C PRO A 683 -16.24 30.13 -31.51
N LEU A 684 -17.12 30.44 -30.55
CA LEU A 684 -17.80 29.47 -29.67
C LEU A 684 -18.92 28.71 -30.43
N PRO A 685 -19.37 27.55 -29.89
CA PRO A 685 -20.72 27.07 -30.09
C PRO A 685 -21.53 26.98 -28.78
N SER A 686 -22.74 27.53 -28.81
CA SER A 686 -23.78 27.41 -27.78
C SER A 686 -24.75 26.23 -28.03
N PRO A 687 -25.54 25.76 -27.04
CA PRO A 687 -26.14 24.42 -27.07
C PRO A 687 -27.67 24.38 -27.27
N SER A 688 -28.18 23.30 -27.89
CA SER A 688 -29.59 22.84 -27.83
C SER A 688 -29.69 21.31 -28.03
N PRO A 689 -30.76 20.61 -27.57
CA PRO A 689 -30.66 19.19 -27.22
C PRO A 689 -31.52 18.21 -28.06
N SER A 690 -31.22 16.91 -27.95
CA SER A 690 -32.19 15.81 -28.12
C SER A 690 -31.81 14.58 -27.27
N LEU A 691 -32.79 13.72 -26.99
CA LEU A 691 -32.78 12.75 -25.88
C LEU A 691 -32.42 11.30 -26.29
N SER A 692 -31.76 10.61 -25.36
CA SER A 692 -31.93 9.18 -25.02
C SER A 692 -31.90 8.11 -26.12
N SER A 693 -30.83 7.29 -26.12
CA SER A 693 -31.00 5.85 -25.90
C SER A 693 -29.70 5.21 -25.35
N ALA A 694 -29.83 4.01 -24.77
CA ALA A 694 -28.73 3.27 -24.15
C ALA A 694 -28.24 2.11 -25.05
N LEU A 695 -27.13 1.50 -24.61
CA LEU A 695 -26.50 0.25 -25.09
C LEU A 695 -25.46 0.35 -26.22
N THR A 696 -24.46 -0.53 -26.11
CA THR A 696 -23.36 -0.80 -27.07
C THR A 696 -22.50 0.39 -27.50
N ALA A 697 -21.49 0.70 -26.69
CA ALA A 697 -20.32 1.44 -27.15
C ALA A 697 -19.40 0.54 -27.99
N THR A 698 -19.71 0.38 -29.28
CA THR A 698 -18.69 -0.02 -30.26
C THR A 698 -17.78 1.19 -30.49
N SER A 699 -16.70 1.27 -29.73
CA SER A 699 -15.64 2.26 -29.91
C SER A 699 -15.01 2.12 -31.29
N THR A 700 -14.81 3.26 -31.95
CA THR A 700 -14.13 3.39 -33.25
C THR A 700 -12.76 2.72 -33.22
N SER A 701 -12.56 1.73 -34.08
CA SER A 701 -11.29 1.03 -34.28
C SER A 701 -10.25 1.93 -34.95
N GLY A 702 -9.10 2.15 -34.32
CA GLY A 702 -7.97 2.83 -34.96
C GLY A 702 -6.79 3.25 -34.09
N GLU A 703 -6.99 3.61 -32.81
CA GLU A 703 -5.99 4.37 -32.04
C GLU A 703 -5.63 3.82 -30.63
N GLN A 704 -5.90 2.54 -30.32
CA GLN A 704 -5.66 1.98 -28.97
C GLN A 704 -4.62 0.84 -28.86
N ASP A 705 -4.09 0.32 -29.96
CA ASP A 705 -3.34 -0.95 -29.98
C ASP A 705 -1.80 -0.84 -29.85
N LEU A 706 -1.23 0.36 -29.62
CA LEU A 706 0.21 0.50 -29.39
C LEU A 706 0.56 0.19 -27.92
N PRO A 707 1.59 -0.62 -27.63
CA PRO A 707 2.08 -0.87 -26.26
C PRO A 707 2.50 0.42 -25.52
N ALA A 708 2.42 0.41 -24.19
CA ALA A 708 2.57 1.62 -23.38
C ALA A 708 3.99 2.22 -23.44
N ASN A 709 5.01 1.39 -23.70
CA ASN A 709 6.38 1.80 -23.94
C ASN A 709 6.57 2.52 -25.30
N VAL A 710 5.84 2.12 -26.35
CA VAL A 710 5.86 2.77 -27.67
C VAL A 710 5.16 4.14 -27.60
N ALA A 711 4.13 4.27 -26.76
CA ALA A 711 3.46 5.54 -26.52
C ALA A 711 4.26 6.52 -25.62
N LEU A 712 5.38 6.09 -25.02
CA LEU A 712 6.24 6.94 -24.18
C LEU A 712 7.44 7.47 -24.98
N GLU A 713 7.23 8.56 -25.72
CA GLU A 713 8.32 9.22 -26.43
C GLU A 713 9.30 9.94 -25.48
N LYS A 714 8.79 10.60 -24.43
CA LYS A 714 9.57 11.53 -23.61
C LYS A 714 9.03 11.69 -22.18
N VAL A 715 9.93 11.77 -21.20
CA VAL A 715 9.60 12.01 -19.78
C VAL A 715 9.63 13.51 -19.45
N LEU A 716 8.58 14.03 -18.82
CA LEU A 716 8.58 15.35 -18.19
C LEU A 716 9.16 15.22 -16.78
N VAL A 717 10.22 15.95 -16.46
CA VAL A 717 10.78 16.01 -15.10
C VAL A 717 10.39 17.35 -14.48
N ILE A 718 9.54 17.30 -13.46
CA ILE A 718 9.06 18.46 -12.71
C ILE A 718 9.94 18.64 -11.48
N GLU A 719 10.66 19.75 -11.41
CA GLU A 719 11.53 20.11 -10.29
C GLU A 719 10.71 20.83 -9.22
N ALA A 720 10.13 20.04 -8.32
CA ALA A 720 9.32 20.48 -7.18
C ALA A 720 10.13 20.48 -5.87
N LEU A 721 11.31 21.10 -5.92
CA LEU A 721 12.22 21.23 -4.77
C LEU A 721 11.72 22.27 -3.76
N GLY A 722 12.37 22.38 -2.60
CA GLY A 722 12.02 23.37 -1.57
C GLY A 722 10.81 22.96 -0.72
N VAL A 723 9.79 23.81 -0.67
CA VAL A 723 8.63 23.67 0.24
C VAL A 723 7.66 22.56 -0.18
N SER A 724 6.96 21.95 0.79
CA SER A 724 6.01 20.85 0.53
C SER A 724 4.98 21.15 -0.57
N ASP A 725 4.52 22.41 -0.63
CA ASP A 725 3.44 22.85 -1.50
C ASP A 725 3.81 22.77 -2.99
N ASN A 726 5.11 22.78 -3.33
CA ASN A 726 5.60 22.58 -4.69
C ASN A 726 5.31 21.15 -5.18
N GLU A 727 5.51 20.14 -4.33
CA GLU A 727 5.16 18.75 -4.67
C GLU A 727 3.64 18.55 -4.70
N VAL A 728 2.90 19.18 -3.79
CA VAL A 728 1.42 19.18 -3.82
C VAL A 728 0.91 19.80 -5.13
N PHE A 729 1.54 20.87 -5.61
CA PHE A 729 1.21 21.51 -6.89
C PHE A 729 1.50 20.60 -8.09
N ALA A 730 2.68 19.98 -8.13
CA ALA A 730 3.03 19.03 -9.18
C ALA A 730 2.09 17.82 -9.21
N ARG A 731 1.78 17.23 -8.05
CA ARG A 731 0.78 16.15 -7.92
C ARG A 731 -0.62 16.61 -8.34
N ALA A 732 -1.03 17.83 -7.99
CA ALA A 732 -2.33 18.39 -8.39
C ALA A 732 -2.43 18.63 -9.90
N TRP A 733 -1.35 19.09 -10.55
CA TRP A 733 -1.24 19.21 -12.00
C TRP A 733 -1.39 17.85 -12.69
N CYS A 734 -0.67 16.83 -12.20
CA CYS A 734 -0.79 15.44 -12.65
C CYS A 734 -2.24 14.92 -12.55
N ALA A 735 -2.91 15.15 -11.42
CA ALA A 735 -4.32 14.80 -11.20
C ALA A 735 -5.31 15.62 -12.06
N HIS A 736 -4.92 16.80 -12.54
CA HIS A 736 -5.72 17.65 -13.41
C HIS A 736 -5.77 17.12 -14.84
N TRP A 737 -4.60 16.73 -15.37
CA TRP A 737 -4.41 16.32 -16.75
C TRP A 737 -4.47 14.80 -16.97
N GLY A 738 -4.31 14.01 -15.91
CA GLY A 738 -4.41 12.56 -15.95
C GLY A 738 -3.09 11.85 -16.18
N HIS A 739 -2.01 12.34 -15.57
CA HIS A 739 -0.69 11.71 -15.61
C HIS A 739 -0.35 11.05 -14.27
N SER A 740 0.00 9.76 -14.29
CA SER A 740 0.75 9.15 -13.18
C SER A 740 2.14 9.78 -13.14
N ALA A 741 2.83 9.70 -11.99
CA ALA A 741 4.20 10.20 -11.88
C ALA A 741 5.06 9.33 -10.96
N VAL A 742 6.34 9.20 -11.29
CA VAL A 742 7.38 8.70 -10.38
C VAL A 742 7.84 9.85 -9.49
N VAL A 743 7.72 9.70 -8.17
CA VAL A 743 8.02 10.73 -7.18
C VAL A 743 9.34 10.38 -6.49
N ALA A 744 10.40 11.09 -6.85
CA ALA A 744 11.75 10.83 -6.38
C ALA A 744 12.21 11.86 -5.34
N ASN A 745 12.63 11.38 -4.17
CA ASN A 745 13.37 12.22 -3.23
C ASN A 745 14.81 12.35 -3.74
N VAL A 746 15.25 13.55 -4.11
CA VAL A 746 16.61 13.78 -4.65
C VAL A 746 17.73 13.40 -3.67
N LYS A 747 17.41 13.24 -2.39
CA LYS A 747 18.30 12.77 -1.31
C LYS A 747 18.48 11.24 -1.29
N GLU A 748 17.61 10.48 -1.97
CA GLU A 748 17.59 9.00 -1.96
C GLU A 748 17.68 8.40 -3.38
N THR A 749 17.03 9.03 -4.36
CA THR A 749 17.01 8.61 -5.77
C THR A 749 17.47 9.76 -6.66
N CYS A 750 18.54 9.55 -7.42
CA CYS A 750 19.02 10.56 -8.36
C CYS A 750 18.11 10.67 -9.59
N MET A 751 18.16 11.82 -10.27
CA MET A 751 17.35 12.15 -11.45
C MET A 751 17.45 11.07 -12.55
N ALA A 752 18.65 10.57 -12.87
CA ALA A 752 18.83 9.52 -13.87
C ALA A 752 18.08 8.21 -13.52
N CYS A 753 18.14 7.77 -12.26
CA CYS A 753 17.41 6.59 -11.80
C CYS A 753 15.89 6.83 -11.83
N ALA A 754 15.42 8.02 -11.45
CA ALA A 754 14.00 8.35 -11.49
C ALA A 754 13.44 8.39 -12.93
N ILE A 755 14.22 8.89 -13.90
CA ILE A 755 13.88 8.87 -15.33
C ILE A 755 13.81 7.41 -15.84
N ARG A 756 14.83 6.58 -15.56
CA ARG A 756 14.82 5.16 -15.95
C ARG A 756 13.68 4.37 -15.32
N GLU A 757 13.31 4.67 -14.08
CA GLU A 757 12.16 4.06 -13.41
C GLU A 757 10.82 4.51 -14.03
N ALA A 758 10.70 5.77 -14.44
CA ALA A 758 9.53 6.26 -15.18
C ALA A 758 9.40 5.58 -16.55
N TYR A 759 10.52 5.40 -17.27
CA TYR A 759 10.56 4.55 -18.45
C TYR A 759 10.11 3.12 -18.13
N ALA A 760 10.72 2.44 -17.16
CA ALA A 760 10.35 1.08 -16.72
C ALA A 760 8.83 0.93 -16.47
N ALA A 761 8.22 1.92 -15.82
CA ALA A 761 6.79 1.99 -15.48
C ALA A 761 5.86 2.45 -16.62
N CYS A 762 6.38 2.84 -17.79
CA CYS A 762 5.67 3.53 -18.88
C CYS A 762 4.93 4.81 -18.42
N ILE A 763 5.53 5.52 -17.47
CA ILE A 763 5.03 6.75 -16.86
C ILE A 763 5.71 7.97 -17.52
N SER A 764 4.90 8.92 -17.98
CA SER A 764 5.41 10.09 -18.74
C SER A 764 5.89 11.26 -17.88
N VAL A 765 5.85 11.15 -16.54
CA VAL A 765 6.18 12.24 -15.61
C VAL A 765 7.04 11.74 -14.44
N VAL A 766 8.07 12.50 -14.09
CA VAL A 766 8.84 12.40 -12.85
C VAL A 766 8.61 13.68 -12.05
N ILE A 767 8.41 13.57 -10.74
CA ILE A 767 8.40 14.69 -9.80
C ILE A 767 9.62 14.54 -8.90
N LEU A 768 10.57 15.48 -9.01
CA LEU A 768 11.72 15.57 -8.12
C LEU A 768 11.35 16.45 -6.92
N THR A 769 11.66 15.99 -5.72
CA THR A 769 11.27 16.64 -4.46
C THR A 769 12.34 16.44 -3.39
N GLU A 770 12.37 17.33 -2.40
CA GLU A 770 13.25 17.21 -1.24
C GLU A 770 12.59 16.57 -0.01
N GLY A 771 11.27 16.36 -0.04
CA GLY A 771 10.48 16.00 1.16
C GLY A 771 10.00 17.18 2.01
N GLY A 772 9.91 18.37 1.41
CA GLY A 772 9.80 19.62 2.17
C GLY A 772 11.15 20.06 2.74
N ARG A 773 11.17 21.23 3.38
CA ARG A 773 12.36 21.79 4.00
C ARG A 773 12.57 21.24 5.41
N ALA A 774 13.84 21.12 5.83
CA ALA A 774 14.20 20.69 7.19
C ALA A 774 13.72 21.65 8.32
N GLY A 775 13.17 22.82 7.98
CA GLY A 775 12.51 23.74 8.91
C GLY A 775 10.97 23.70 8.83
N GLU A 776 10.38 22.82 8.04
CA GLU A 776 8.93 22.58 7.98
C GLU A 776 8.45 21.58 9.05
N ASP A 777 9.28 21.25 10.04
CA ASP A 777 8.87 20.47 11.22
C ASP A 777 7.68 21.10 11.95
N ASP A 778 6.95 20.31 12.73
CA ASP A 778 5.77 20.69 13.51
C ASP A 778 6.13 21.60 14.71
N GLY A 779 6.69 22.78 14.43
CA GLY A 779 6.67 23.93 15.34
C GLY A 779 5.22 24.36 15.52
N GLY A 780 4.55 23.74 16.49
CA GLY A 780 3.11 23.76 16.61
C GLY A 780 2.53 25.17 16.66
N ILE A 781 1.49 25.39 15.85
CA ILE A 781 0.57 26.51 16.05
C ILE A 781 -0.33 26.15 17.25
N GLY A 782 0.27 26.19 18.44
CA GLY A 782 -0.43 26.20 19.70
C GLY A 782 -0.84 27.64 20.01
N GLY A 783 -2.10 27.97 19.73
CA GLY A 783 -2.76 29.24 20.02
C GLY A 783 -4.21 29.00 20.37
#